data_AF-A0A1C7M6P3-F1
#
_entry.id   AF-A0A1C7M6P3-F1
#
_cell.length_a   1.000
_cell.length_b   1.000
_cell.length_c   1.000
_cell.angle_alpha   90.00
_cell.angle_beta   90.00
_cell.angle_gamma   90.00
#
_symmetry.space_group_name_H-M   'P 1'
#
loop_
_entity.id
_entity.type
_entity.pdbx_description
1 polymer ?
#
loop_
_entity_poly.entity_id
_entity_poly.type
_entity_poly.pdbx_seq_one_letter_code
_entity_poly.pdbx_strand_id
1 'polypeptide(L)'
;MDQDDEHKILSYDRALPPRIQLPLRLNEDLEAEVYRRAYDVNTFLTRDNPNAPPLIDPRDEASIYRVDRFLRSIVGFLKGDLDLSGRHPLRYSSLRASWIEFVEDMNLVRICGGESGYNIEPLLEFRRKWWIPDLYWSWAQLDRAVQDVQYFIARNPVPVIQQRTLLHLPTEMLDYIVKLADKNDALSLRQACRRFGDIVKRRTIERNFFICEVPDKEFEDGPEAEAFILNYVQTCVSRECWRALGMLDFALSDNNIGIVQTTKSFRIRDYTDDYTWRTAGLPKDSIGYHAFFRPITLGLARFLIRAQNITKLAICGFSLTGQMFFAISELRVLHTLEISDCSYVDTTKLTNIIPRRLSNIKNVIFGGIRYVDVHWVFEMLVLLSQVRSLSLLGSKDTLFLHGAQRLVNLLTNTHPFCVTERLVVRCFNQEVPLLNDWLSMVERLTNGTQWNLTHFKLEVMDVGDQGQRALERRALLKLVHVLRKARLQTLVLEGVAYVEKKLFKRIAKRCPRLQALTVMYRRDMWHRATTACQWPHPMWEYAQYLKKFRRLVHFGSNIAVDLEAPSLPGTDLLIWEGEVGPEEGRTQIAVDENEEDEEASLIFAVSRFLGWPTGFAGSHDGPWANGSISTSHEIRVFEKLTPRLNEFNPFDSPLSIDNHPWLVSVN
;
A
#
# COMPACT_ATOMS: atom_id res chain seq x y z
N MET A 1 -26.22 -15.20 -43.20
CA MET A 1 -25.15 -15.03 -42.20
C MET A 1 -24.88 -16.43 -41.70
N ASP A 2 -23.78 -17.02 -42.17
CA ASP A 2 -23.45 -18.43 -41.91
C ASP A 2 -22.84 -18.59 -40.51
N GLN A 3 -23.14 -19.71 -39.87
CA GLN A 3 -22.72 -20.06 -38.50
C GLN A 3 -21.19 -20.13 -38.32
N ASP A 4 -20.41 -20.10 -39.40
CA ASP A 4 -18.94 -20.07 -39.36
C ASP A 4 -18.35 -18.70 -38.99
N ASP A 5 -19.12 -17.61 -39.11
CA ASP A 5 -18.63 -16.26 -38.76
C ASP A 5 -18.79 -15.94 -37.25
N GLU A 6 -19.78 -16.55 -36.57
CA GLU A 6 -19.95 -16.42 -35.11
C GLU A 6 -18.80 -17.07 -34.32
N HIS A 7 -18.21 -18.14 -34.84
CA HIS A 7 -17.08 -18.81 -34.20
C HIS A 7 -15.75 -18.02 -34.31
N LYS A 8 -15.61 -17.14 -35.30
CA LYS A 8 -14.43 -16.25 -35.42
C LYS A 8 -14.52 -15.07 -34.47
N ILE A 9 -15.70 -14.49 -34.29
CA ILE A 9 -15.91 -13.32 -33.41
C ILE A 9 -15.75 -13.72 -31.93
N LEU A 10 -16.24 -14.89 -31.52
CA LEU A 10 -16.07 -15.40 -30.15
C LEU A 10 -14.64 -15.86 -29.80
N SER A 11 -13.73 -15.99 -30.78
CA SER A 11 -12.33 -16.32 -30.53
C SER A 11 -11.49 -15.10 -30.10
N TYR A 12 -11.94 -13.88 -30.40
CA TYR A 12 -11.28 -12.64 -30.01
C TYR A 12 -11.58 -12.23 -28.54
N ASP A 13 -12.70 -12.70 -27.99
CA ASP A 13 -13.20 -12.29 -26.65
C ASP A 13 -12.53 -13.02 -25.46
N ARG A 14 -11.54 -13.89 -25.74
CA ARG A 14 -10.66 -14.49 -24.71
C ARG A 14 -9.30 -13.79 -24.62
N ALA A 15 -9.26 -12.49 -24.87
CA ALA A 15 -8.13 -11.66 -24.47
C ALA A 15 -8.06 -11.65 -22.93
N LEU A 16 -7.24 -12.55 -22.38
CA LEU A 16 -6.79 -12.47 -21.00
C LEU A 16 -6.39 -11.01 -20.69
N PRO A 17 -6.69 -10.49 -19.48
CA PRO A 17 -6.17 -9.18 -19.09
C PRO A 17 -4.66 -9.17 -19.35
N PRO A 18 -4.08 -8.08 -19.88
CA PRO A 18 -2.70 -8.07 -20.29
C PRO A 18 -1.86 -8.43 -19.08
N ARG A 19 -1.29 -9.64 -19.08
CA ARG A 19 -0.16 -9.91 -18.21
C ARG A 19 0.84 -8.81 -18.55
N ILE A 20 1.23 -8.04 -17.55
CA ILE A 20 2.41 -7.17 -17.65
C ILE A 20 3.60 -8.12 -17.80
N GLN A 21 3.78 -8.65 -19.01
CA GLN A 21 5.02 -9.27 -19.42
C GLN A 21 5.90 -8.09 -19.77
N LEU A 22 6.93 -7.86 -18.95
CA LEU A 22 8.01 -6.98 -19.35
C LEU A 22 8.47 -7.44 -20.74
N PRO A 23 8.51 -6.54 -21.73
CA PRO A 23 8.97 -6.91 -23.07
C PRO A 23 10.41 -7.37 -22.94
N LEU A 24 10.62 -8.67 -23.14
CA LEU A 24 11.94 -9.29 -23.01
C LEU A 24 12.70 -9.26 -24.34
N ARG A 25 12.00 -8.96 -25.44
CA ARG A 25 12.55 -8.91 -26.80
C ARG A 25 12.63 -7.47 -27.30
N LEU A 26 13.63 -7.19 -28.14
CA LEU A 26 13.78 -5.89 -28.81
C LEU A 26 12.47 -5.49 -29.50
N ASN A 27 11.98 -4.26 -29.29
CA ASN A 27 10.76 -3.70 -29.88
C ASN A 27 9.44 -4.44 -29.53
N GLU A 28 9.42 -5.35 -28.55
CA GLU A 28 8.17 -6.05 -28.15
C GLU A 28 7.17 -5.10 -27.46
N ASP A 29 7.67 -4.07 -26.77
CA ASP A 29 6.90 -2.94 -26.27
C ASP A 29 6.21 -2.16 -27.38
N LEU A 30 6.96 -1.85 -28.45
CA LEU A 30 6.45 -1.12 -29.60
C LEU A 30 5.43 -1.96 -30.37
N GLU A 31 5.68 -3.27 -30.55
CA GLU A 31 4.70 -4.21 -31.09
C GLU A 31 3.41 -4.20 -30.25
N ALA A 32 3.52 -4.31 -28.93
CA ALA A 32 2.39 -4.32 -28.01
C ALA A 32 1.63 -2.97 -27.96
N GLU A 33 2.32 -1.85 -28.16
CA GLU A 33 1.71 -0.52 -28.26
C GLU A 33 0.92 -0.39 -29.56
N VAL A 34 1.46 -0.85 -30.69
CA VAL A 34 0.72 -0.89 -31.97
C VAL A 34 -0.53 -1.75 -31.84
N TYR A 35 -0.43 -2.94 -31.24
CA TYR A 35 -1.60 -3.79 -31.01
C TYR A 35 -2.65 -3.09 -30.13
N ARG A 36 -2.23 -2.40 -29.06
CA ARG A 36 -3.15 -1.62 -28.21
C ARG A 36 -3.81 -0.48 -28.98
N ARG A 37 -3.03 0.33 -29.70
CA ARG A 37 -3.54 1.47 -30.48
C ARG A 37 -4.54 1.02 -31.55
N ALA A 38 -4.21 -0.03 -32.29
CA ALA A 38 -5.11 -0.59 -33.29
C ALA A 38 -6.36 -1.22 -32.67
N TYR A 39 -6.25 -1.85 -31.50
CA TYR A 39 -7.41 -2.33 -30.75
C TYR A 39 -8.31 -1.18 -30.31
N ASP A 40 -7.74 -0.10 -29.77
CA ASP A 40 -8.50 1.08 -29.33
C ASP A 40 -9.21 1.76 -30.50
N VAL A 41 -8.51 1.94 -31.63
CA VAL A 41 -9.09 2.51 -32.86
C VAL A 41 -10.20 1.62 -33.41
N ASN A 42 -9.98 0.30 -33.53
CA ASN A 42 -11.00 -0.62 -34.02
C ASN A 42 -12.18 -0.74 -33.04
N THR A 43 -11.96 -0.69 -31.72
CA THR A 43 -13.03 -0.68 -30.71
C THR A 43 -13.87 0.58 -30.80
N PHE A 44 -13.23 1.73 -31.01
CA PHE A 44 -13.93 3.00 -31.22
C PHE A 44 -14.80 2.96 -32.49
N LEU A 45 -14.27 2.44 -33.59
CA LEU A 45 -14.99 2.38 -34.87
C LEU A 45 -16.12 1.36 -34.90
N THR A 46 -15.93 0.19 -34.28
CA THR A 46 -16.94 -0.87 -34.19
C THR A 46 -18.10 -0.50 -33.27
N ARG A 47 -17.87 0.39 -32.29
CA ARG A 47 -18.94 0.96 -31.45
C ARG A 47 -19.96 1.76 -32.27
N ASP A 48 -19.52 2.48 -33.29
CA ASP A 48 -20.39 3.30 -34.13
C ASP A 48 -20.96 2.53 -35.34
N ASN A 49 -20.25 1.51 -35.84
CA ASN A 49 -20.75 0.60 -36.87
C ASN A 49 -20.17 -0.81 -36.67
N PRO A 50 -20.94 -1.75 -36.10
CA PRO A 50 -20.49 -3.13 -35.85
C PRO A 50 -20.07 -3.88 -37.12
N ASN A 51 -20.50 -3.43 -38.30
CA ASN A 51 -20.20 -4.06 -39.58
C ASN A 51 -19.04 -3.39 -40.35
N ALA A 52 -18.43 -2.34 -39.80
CA ALA A 52 -17.27 -1.72 -40.44
C ALA A 52 -16.08 -2.68 -40.41
N PRO A 53 -15.43 -2.98 -41.55
CA PRO A 53 -14.18 -3.74 -41.54
C PRO A 53 -13.10 -2.97 -40.76
N PRO A 54 -12.17 -3.65 -40.07
CA PRO A 54 -11.09 -2.98 -39.36
C PRO A 54 -10.30 -2.11 -40.34
N LEU A 55 -10.18 -0.82 -40.01
CA LEU A 55 -9.52 0.19 -40.86
C LEU A 55 -8.00 -0.03 -40.92
N ILE A 56 -7.43 -0.63 -39.87
CA ILE A 56 -6.01 -0.94 -39.74
C ILE A 56 -5.91 -2.40 -39.31
N ASP A 57 -5.24 -3.23 -40.11
CA ASP A 57 -4.80 -4.55 -39.63
C ASP A 57 -3.58 -4.31 -38.71
N PRO A 58 -3.71 -4.51 -37.38
CA PRO A 58 -2.58 -4.35 -36.46
C PRO A 58 -1.38 -5.20 -36.83
N ARG A 59 -1.59 -6.29 -37.58
CA ARG A 59 -0.51 -7.19 -38.01
C ARG A 59 0.43 -6.50 -38.99
N ASP A 60 -0.09 -5.58 -39.82
CA ASP A 60 0.73 -4.88 -40.81
C ASP A 60 1.66 -3.89 -40.14
N GLU A 61 1.19 -3.03 -39.25
CA GLU A 61 2.05 -2.07 -38.55
C GLU A 61 2.99 -2.77 -37.55
N ALA A 62 2.52 -3.80 -36.82
CA ALA A 62 3.36 -4.52 -35.85
C ALA A 62 4.50 -5.29 -36.53
N SER A 63 4.32 -5.74 -37.76
CA SER A 63 5.34 -6.51 -38.47
C SER A 63 6.56 -5.68 -38.89
N ILE A 64 6.46 -4.35 -38.94
CA ILE A 64 7.62 -3.46 -39.11
C ILE A 64 8.65 -3.74 -38.01
N TYR A 65 8.17 -3.75 -36.78
CA TYR A 65 8.98 -4.00 -35.59
C TYR A 65 9.47 -5.44 -35.54
N ARG A 66 8.74 -6.40 -36.14
CA ARG A 66 9.18 -7.80 -36.25
C ARG A 66 10.39 -7.96 -37.16
N VAL A 67 10.34 -7.35 -38.35
CA VAL A 67 11.44 -7.38 -39.32
C VAL A 67 12.64 -6.65 -38.74
N ASP A 68 12.46 -5.45 -38.18
CA ASP A 68 13.53 -4.71 -37.52
C ASP A 68 14.12 -5.49 -36.34
N ARG A 69 13.30 -6.10 -35.49
CA ARG A 69 13.74 -6.98 -34.39
C ARG A 69 14.57 -8.14 -34.92
N PHE A 70 14.14 -8.80 -36.00
CA PHE A 70 14.88 -9.92 -36.60
C PHE A 70 16.28 -9.50 -37.07
N LEU A 71 16.36 -8.41 -37.85
CA LEU A 71 17.62 -7.86 -38.34
C LEU A 71 18.53 -7.38 -37.20
N ARG A 72 17.99 -6.61 -36.26
CA ARG A 72 18.73 -6.12 -35.09
C ARG A 72 19.18 -7.23 -34.16
N SER A 73 18.41 -8.31 -34.04
CA SER A 73 18.79 -9.45 -33.20
C SER A 73 20.05 -10.14 -33.74
N ILE A 74 20.15 -10.33 -35.06
CA ILE A 74 21.36 -10.89 -35.69
C ILE A 74 22.57 -9.98 -35.40
N VAL A 75 22.43 -8.68 -35.63
CA VAL A 75 23.49 -7.70 -35.37
C VAL A 75 23.85 -7.64 -33.88
N GLY A 76 22.86 -7.71 -32.99
CA GLY A 76 23.05 -7.65 -31.55
C GLY A 76 23.86 -8.82 -31.00
N PHE A 77 23.65 -10.03 -31.52
CA PHE A 77 24.51 -11.17 -31.21
C PHE A 77 25.98 -10.95 -31.60
N LEU A 78 26.23 -10.26 -32.71
CA LEU A 78 27.57 -9.99 -33.20
C LEU A 78 28.24 -8.80 -32.49
N LYS A 79 27.46 -7.79 -32.07
CA LYS A 79 27.93 -6.68 -31.24
C LYS A 79 28.15 -7.06 -29.78
N GLY A 80 27.42 -8.07 -29.31
CA GLY A 80 27.32 -8.39 -27.88
C GLY A 80 26.34 -7.49 -27.12
N ASP A 81 25.48 -6.78 -27.83
CA ASP A 81 24.45 -5.88 -27.31
C ASP A 81 23.08 -6.34 -27.85
N LEU A 82 22.29 -7.00 -27.01
CA LEU A 82 21.03 -7.66 -27.37
C LEU A 82 19.99 -7.43 -26.27
N ASP A 83 18.74 -7.77 -26.54
CA ASP A 83 17.68 -7.76 -25.52
C ASP A 83 17.97 -8.63 -24.27
N LEU A 84 17.11 -8.44 -23.26
CA LEU A 84 17.18 -9.11 -21.97
C LEU A 84 16.86 -10.62 -22.02
N SER A 85 16.47 -11.17 -23.18
CA SER A 85 16.25 -12.62 -23.33
C SER A 85 17.55 -13.42 -23.50
N GLY A 86 18.70 -12.74 -23.53
CA GLY A 86 20.02 -13.35 -23.38
C GLY A 86 20.67 -13.82 -24.68
N ARG A 87 22.00 -13.84 -24.67
CA ARG A 87 22.84 -14.22 -25.84
C ARG A 87 23.24 -15.69 -25.78
N HIS A 88 22.27 -16.59 -25.91
CA HIS A 88 22.47 -18.04 -25.85
C HIS A 88 22.86 -18.66 -27.20
N PRO A 89 23.74 -19.68 -27.23
CA PRO A 89 24.16 -20.33 -28.48
C PRO A 89 23.00 -20.92 -29.30
N LEU A 90 22.04 -21.56 -28.63
CA LEU A 90 20.87 -22.16 -29.26
C LEU A 90 20.01 -21.12 -29.97
N ARG A 91 19.81 -19.96 -29.34
CA ARG A 91 19.04 -18.84 -29.92
C ARG A 91 19.76 -18.28 -31.14
N TYR A 92 21.07 -18.05 -31.05
CA TYR A 92 21.84 -17.58 -32.21
C TYR A 92 21.79 -18.58 -33.37
N SER A 93 21.94 -19.88 -33.10
CA SER A 93 21.93 -20.92 -34.13
C SER A 93 20.59 -20.96 -34.87
N SER A 94 19.48 -20.90 -34.13
CA SER A 94 18.14 -20.82 -34.71
C SER A 94 17.95 -19.54 -35.54
N LEU A 95 18.33 -18.38 -34.99
CA LEU A 95 18.20 -17.10 -35.68
C LEU A 95 19.06 -17.05 -36.95
N ARG A 96 20.27 -17.62 -36.89
CA ARG A 96 21.21 -17.70 -38.02
C ARG A 96 20.68 -18.59 -39.13
N ALA A 97 20.04 -19.72 -38.80
CA ALA A 97 19.39 -20.58 -39.79
C ALA A 97 18.28 -19.82 -40.52
N SER A 98 17.39 -19.15 -39.78
CA SER A 98 16.34 -18.31 -40.38
C SER A 98 16.91 -17.16 -41.20
N TRP A 99 18.04 -16.57 -40.79
CA TRP A 99 18.72 -15.52 -41.56
C TRP A 99 19.25 -16.02 -42.91
N ILE A 100 19.82 -17.23 -42.95
CA ILE A 100 20.31 -17.82 -44.20
C ILE A 100 19.14 -18.04 -45.16
N GLU A 101 18.07 -18.65 -44.68
CA GLU A 101 16.85 -18.87 -45.47
C GLU A 101 16.24 -17.54 -45.96
N PHE A 102 16.19 -16.52 -45.09
CA PHE A 102 15.70 -15.19 -45.44
C PHE A 102 16.49 -14.57 -46.60
N VAL A 103 17.82 -14.65 -46.54
CA VAL A 103 18.72 -14.12 -47.57
C VAL A 103 18.60 -14.91 -48.88
N GLU A 104 18.45 -16.24 -48.81
CA GLU A 104 18.25 -17.09 -49.98
C GLU A 104 16.96 -16.72 -50.71
N ASP A 105 15.84 -16.64 -50.00
CA ASP A 105 14.56 -16.23 -50.59
C ASP A 105 14.64 -14.80 -51.16
N MET A 106 15.32 -13.88 -50.46
CA MET A 106 15.49 -12.51 -50.94
C MET A 106 16.30 -12.46 -52.24
N ASN A 107 17.34 -13.29 -52.37
CA ASN A 107 18.12 -13.39 -53.60
C ASN A 107 17.31 -13.95 -54.76
N LEU A 108 16.37 -14.88 -54.51
CA LEU A 108 15.43 -15.33 -55.55
C LEU A 108 14.57 -14.17 -56.07
N VAL A 109 14.07 -13.30 -55.18
CA VAL A 109 13.34 -12.09 -55.58
C VAL A 109 14.22 -11.13 -56.39
N ARG A 110 15.48 -10.92 -55.99
CA ARG A 110 16.45 -10.08 -56.74
C ARG A 110 16.68 -10.60 -58.16
N ILE A 111 16.84 -11.92 -58.33
CA ILE A 111 17.07 -12.56 -59.62
C ILE A 111 15.82 -12.45 -60.51
N CYS A 112 14.64 -12.67 -59.94
CA CYS A 112 13.36 -12.58 -60.66
C CYS A 112 12.92 -11.14 -60.98
N GLY A 113 13.57 -10.14 -60.36
CA GLY A 113 13.17 -8.72 -60.40
C GLY A 113 14.01 -7.80 -61.29
N GLY A 114 14.67 -8.33 -62.34
CA GLY A 114 15.64 -7.60 -63.19
C GLY A 114 15.20 -6.22 -63.73
N GLU A 115 16.12 -5.53 -64.42
CA GLU A 115 16.10 -4.07 -64.75
C GLU A 115 14.82 -3.52 -65.42
N SER A 116 13.90 -4.35 -65.91
CA SER A 116 12.69 -3.94 -66.65
C SER A 116 11.36 -4.15 -65.92
N GLY A 117 11.34 -4.56 -64.65
CA GLY A 117 10.12 -4.64 -63.83
C GLY A 117 10.04 -5.91 -63.00
N TYR A 118 9.74 -5.77 -61.71
CA TYR A 118 9.65 -6.89 -60.79
C TYR A 118 8.53 -7.84 -61.20
N ASN A 119 8.83 -9.13 -61.37
CA ASN A 119 7.79 -10.14 -61.28
C ASN A 119 7.18 -10.04 -59.89
N ILE A 120 5.90 -9.63 -59.83
CA ILE A 120 5.21 -9.32 -58.58
C ILE A 120 5.03 -10.58 -57.74
N GLU A 121 4.91 -11.75 -58.37
CA GLU A 121 4.56 -13.00 -57.68
C GLU A 121 5.63 -13.48 -56.68
N PRO A 122 6.94 -13.60 -57.04
CA PRO A 122 7.98 -13.96 -56.07
C PRO A 122 8.12 -12.97 -54.91
N LEU A 123 7.90 -11.67 -55.18
CA LEU A 123 7.95 -10.64 -54.16
C LEU A 123 6.79 -10.78 -53.16
N LEU A 124 5.57 -11.02 -53.66
CA LEU A 124 4.40 -11.28 -52.81
C LEU A 124 4.56 -12.56 -51.99
N GLU A 125 5.11 -13.62 -52.58
CA GLU A 125 5.38 -14.87 -51.86
C GLU A 125 6.41 -14.68 -50.74
N PHE A 126 7.51 -13.98 -51.03
CA PHE A 126 8.53 -13.61 -50.04
C PHE A 126 7.93 -12.78 -48.90
N ARG A 127 7.16 -11.74 -49.22
CA ARG A 127 6.50 -10.87 -48.22
C ARG A 127 5.52 -11.66 -47.36
N ARG A 128 4.74 -12.56 -47.97
CA ARG A 128 3.81 -13.44 -47.26
C ARG A 128 4.52 -14.46 -46.37
N LYS A 129 5.66 -15.01 -46.78
CA LYS A 129 6.45 -15.97 -45.99
C LYS A 129 7.06 -15.31 -44.75
N TRP A 130 7.63 -14.12 -44.93
CA TRP A 130 8.36 -13.39 -43.88
C TRP A 130 7.54 -12.32 -43.15
N TRP A 131 6.25 -12.23 -43.47
CA TRP A 131 5.28 -11.30 -42.89
C TRP A 131 5.73 -9.84 -43.02
N ILE A 132 6.14 -9.43 -44.22
CA ILE A 132 6.63 -8.08 -44.50
C ILE A 132 5.50 -7.29 -45.19
N PRO A 133 5.02 -6.16 -44.63
CA PRO A 133 3.94 -5.38 -45.20
C PRO A 133 4.37 -4.67 -46.48
N ASP A 134 3.40 -4.53 -47.38
CA ASP A 134 3.63 -3.80 -48.62
C ASP A 134 3.85 -2.30 -48.41
N LEU A 135 3.16 -1.72 -47.42
CA LEU A 135 3.07 -0.27 -47.19
C LEU A 135 4.27 0.33 -46.45
N TYR A 136 4.96 -0.45 -45.62
CA TYR A 136 5.89 0.09 -44.63
C TYR A 136 7.37 -0.22 -44.90
N TRP A 137 7.66 -1.28 -45.65
CA TRP A 137 9.02 -1.62 -46.08
C TRP A 137 9.11 -1.55 -47.59
N SER A 138 9.63 -0.44 -48.10
CA SER A 138 10.01 -0.41 -49.52
C SER A 138 11.11 -1.45 -49.76
N TRP A 139 11.09 -2.08 -50.94
CA TRP A 139 12.08 -3.10 -51.29
C TRP A 139 13.51 -2.57 -51.13
N ALA A 140 13.77 -1.32 -51.55
CA ALA A 140 15.08 -0.68 -51.42
C ALA A 140 15.54 -0.50 -49.96
N GLN A 141 14.62 -0.19 -49.04
CA GLN A 141 14.94 -0.09 -47.60
C GLN A 141 15.29 -1.45 -47.01
N LEU A 142 14.49 -2.47 -47.34
CA LEU A 142 14.74 -3.83 -46.86
C LEU A 142 16.07 -4.37 -47.41
N ASP A 143 16.32 -4.14 -48.70
CA ASP A 143 17.55 -4.53 -49.39
C ASP A 143 18.79 -3.92 -48.75
N ARG A 144 18.75 -2.60 -48.49
CA ARG A 144 19.82 -1.90 -47.79
C ARG A 144 20.03 -2.46 -46.38
N ALA A 145 18.97 -2.64 -45.62
CA ALA A 145 19.07 -3.17 -44.25
C ALA A 145 19.68 -4.59 -44.24
N VAL A 146 19.34 -5.42 -45.22
CA VAL A 146 19.91 -6.76 -45.36
C VAL A 146 21.39 -6.71 -45.74
N GLN A 147 21.78 -5.84 -46.68
CA GLN A 147 23.17 -5.61 -47.04
C GLN A 147 23.99 -5.13 -45.84
N ASP A 148 23.45 -4.24 -45.02
CA ASP A 148 24.09 -3.75 -43.79
C ASP A 148 24.34 -4.90 -42.80
N VAL A 149 23.37 -5.80 -42.61
CA VAL A 149 23.52 -6.99 -41.76
C VAL A 149 24.56 -7.96 -42.34
N GLN A 150 24.54 -8.21 -43.66
CA GLN A 150 25.52 -9.07 -44.34
C GLN A 150 26.95 -8.51 -44.19
N TYR A 151 27.10 -7.20 -44.38
CA TYR A 151 28.37 -6.50 -44.16
C TYR A 151 28.84 -6.65 -42.71
N PHE A 152 27.92 -6.52 -41.75
CA PHE A 152 28.24 -6.68 -40.33
C PHE A 152 28.69 -8.11 -39.98
N ILE A 153 28.00 -9.13 -40.53
CA ILE A 153 28.38 -10.55 -40.41
C ILE A 153 29.78 -10.80 -40.99
N ALA A 154 30.09 -10.23 -42.15
CA ALA A 154 31.38 -10.42 -42.80
C ALA A 154 32.54 -9.84 -41.95
N ARG A 155 32.32 -8.70 -41.28
CA ARG A 155 33.32 -8.10 -40.38
C ARG A 155 33.42 -8.77 -39.02
N ASN A 156 32.34 -9.37 -38.53
CA ASN A 156 32.25 -9.99 -37.22
C ASN A 156 31.65 -11.40 -37.33
N PRO A 157 32.43 -12.40 -37.78
CA PRO A 157 31.89 -13.74 -38.06
C PRO A 157 31.55 -14.54 -36.79
N VAL A 158 32.13 -14.18 -35.64
CA VAL A 158 31.95 -14.89 -34.37
C VAL A 158 30.95 -14.13 -33.48
N PRO A 159 29.82 -14.73 -33.07
CA PRO A 159 28.88 -14.09 -32.16
C PRO A 159 29.45 -13.96 -30.74
N VAL A 160 29.10 -12.88 -30.05
CA VAL A 160 29.47 -12.66 -28.65
C VAL A 160 28.42 -13.33 -27.75
N ILE A 161 28.67 -14.57 -27.38
CA ILE A 161 27.80 -15.38 -26.51
C ILE A 161 27.97 -14.97 -25.04
N GLN A 162 26.85 -14.84 -24.33
CA GLN A 162 26.84 -14.54 -22.90
C GLN A 162 27.32 -15.75 -22.10
N GLN A 163 28.46 -15.61 -21.41
CA GLN A 163 29.02 -16.67 -20.57
C GLN A 163 28.40 -16.72 -19.17
N ARG A 164 27.97 -15.57 -18.64
CA ARG A 164 27.39 -15.45 -17.30
C ARG A 164 25.99 -14.89 -17.39
N THR A 165 25.04 -15.64 -16.84
CA THR A 165 23.67 -15.18 -16.58
C THR A 165 23.53 -14.69 -15.15
N LEU A 166 22.43 -14.00 -14.86
CA LEU A 166 22.11 -13.57 -13.49
C LEU A 166 22.14 -14.74 -12.50
N LEU A 167 21.73 -15.94 -12.92
CA LEU A 167 21.73 -17.16 -12.09
C LEU A 167 23.14 -17.67 -11.72
N HIS A 168 24.20 -17.16 -12.34
CA HIS A 168 25.57 -17.47 -11.95
C HIS A 168 26.05 -16.63 -10.75
N LEU A 169 25.29 -15.62 -10.35
CA LEU A 169 25.61 -14.88 -9.12
C LEU A 169 25.41 -15.78 -7.88
N PRO A 170 26.20 -15.55 -6.81
CA PRO A 170 25.96 -16.15 -5.51
C PRO A 170 24.53 -15.90 -5.05
N THR A 171 23.97 -16.84 -4.28
CA THR A 171 22.56 -16.76 -3.86
C THR A 171 22.31 -15.49 -3.04
N GLU A 172 23.30 -15.04 -2.28
CA GLU A 172 23.29 -13.82 -1.46
C GLU A 172 23.10 -12.56 -2.32
N MET A 173 23.72 -12.51 -3.49
CA MET A 173 23.60 -11.39 -4.43
C MET A 173 22.24 -11.40 -5.13
N LEU A 174 21.76 -12.58 -5.53
CA LEU A 174 20.41 -12.73 -6.07
C LEU A 174 19.34 -12.32 -5.05
N ASP A 175 19.55 -12.73 -3.81
CA ASP A 175 18.78 -12.29 -2.67
C ASP A 175 18.82 -10.76 -2.57
N TYR A 176 20.00 -10.14 -2.53
CA TYR A 176 20.12 -8.68 -2.45
C TYR A 176 19.41 -7.96 -3.61
N ILE A 177 19.52 -8.45 -4.84
CA ILE A 177 18.80 -7.91 -6.01
C ILE A 177 17.28 -7.97 -5.80
N VAL A 178 16.75 -9.12 -5.36
CA VAL A 178 15.32 -9.26 -5.02
C VAL A 178 14.93 -8.36 -3.83
N LYS A 179 15.88 -7.93 -2.99
CA LYS A 179 15.62 -6.94 -1.91
C LYS A 179 15.31 -5.56 -2.46
N LEU A 180 16.06 -5.19 -3.49
CA LEU A 180 16.04 -3.86 -4.10
C LEU A 180 14.94 -3.76 -5.15
N ALA A 181 14.55 -4.88 -5.75
CA ALA A 181 13.41 -4.99 -6.64
C ALA A 181 12.13 -4.55 -5.92
N ASP A 182 11.30 -3.78 -6.62
CA ASP A 182 9.96 -3.50 -6.14
C ASP A 182 9.10 -4.78 -6.13
N LYS A 183 7.86 -4.68 -5.64
CA LYS A 183 6.98 -5.84 -5.54
C LYS A 183 6.66 -6.47 -6.91
N ASN A 184 6.50 -5.66 -7.95
CA ASN A 184 6.15 -6.13 -9.28
C ASN A 184 7.35 -6.80 -9.95
N ASP A 185 8.54 -6.19 -9.84
CA ASP A 185 9.79 -6.74 -10.33
C ASP A 185 10.16 -8.05 -9.63
N ALA A 186 9.98 -8.12 -8.30
CA ALA A 186 10.19 -9.36 -7.56
C ALA A 186 9.22 -10.47 -8.01
N LEU A 187 7.97 -10.13 -8.35
CA LEU A 187 7.01 -11.09 -8.91
C LEU A 187 7.40 -11.52 -10.33
N SER A 188 7.87 -10.60 -11.17
CA SER A 188 8.40 -10.90 -12.50
C SER A 188 9.61 -11.82 -12.43
N LEU A 189 10.57 -11.54 -11.52
CA LEU A 189 11.71 -12.42 -11.25
C LEU A 189 11.25 -13.81 -10.80
N ARG A 190 10.26 -13.89 -9.90
CA ARG A 190 9.67 -15.17 -9.48
C ARG A 190 9.10 -15.96 -10.64
N GLN A 191 8.47 -15.31 -11.61
CA GLN A 191 7.89 -15.97 -12.78
C GLN A 191 8.97 -16.39 -13.80
N ALA A 192 10.10 -15.69 -13.83
CA ALA A 192 11.18 -15.97 -14.79
C ALA A 192 11.82 -17.35 -14.58
N CYS A 193 12.09 -17.78 -13.34
CA CYS A 193 12.62 -19.13 -13.09
C CYS A 193 12.36 -19.65 -11.66
N ARG A 194 12.48 -20.97 -11.48
CA ARG A 194 12.28 -21.65 -10.19
C ARG A 194 13.19 -21.11 -9.08
N ARG A 195 14.46 -20.83 -9.38
CA ARG A 195 15.45 -20.36 -8.39
C ARG A 195 15.10 -18.97 -7.84
N PHE A 196 14.71 -18.04 -8.71
CA PHE A 196 14.16 -16.76 -8.27
C PHE A 196 12.84 -16.93 -7.55
N GLY A 197 11.99 -17.86 -8.00
CA GLY A 197 10.77 -18.21 -7.29
C GLY A 197 11.05 -18.61 -5.83
N ASP A 198 12.08 -19.39 -5.56
CA ASP A 198 12.43 -19.80 -4.20
C ASP A 198 13.09 -18.67 -3.38
N ILE A 199 13.86 -17.79 -4.01
CA ILE A 199 14.41 -16.57 -3.37
C ILE A 199 13.28 -15.60 -2.99
N VAL A 200 12.41 -15.28 -3.94
CA VAL A 200 11.28 -14.37 -3.75
C VAL A 200 10.32 -14.95 -2.72
N LYS A 201 10.01 -16.26 -2.75
CA LYS A 201 9.18 -16.92 -1.71
C LYS A 201 9.74 -16.74 -0.31
N ARG A 202 11.06 -16.91 -0.13
CA ARG A 202 11.74 -16.70 1.17
C ARG A 202 11.62 -15.27 1.68
N ARG A 203 11.43 -14.30 0.77
CA ARG A 203 11.37 -12.86 1.05
C ARG A 203 9.98 -12.26 1.06
N THR A 204 9.01 -12.93 0.44
CA THR A 204 7.58 -12.60 0.55
C THR A 204 7.05 -13.05 1.93
N ILE A 205 7.73 -12.56 2.97
CA ILE A 205 7.41 -12.70 4.39
C ILE A 205 6.17 -11.85 4.70
N GLU A 206 5.99 -10.77 3.96
CA GLU A 206 4.84 -9.90 4.00
C GLU A 206 3.81 -10.33 2.97
N ARG A 207 2.59 -10.55 3.45
CA ARG A 207 1.44 -10.86 2.62
C ARG A 207 0.37 -9.84 2.85
N ASN A 208 -0.06 -9.26 1.74
CA ASN A 208 -1.18 -8.36 1.72
C ASN A 208 -2.37 -9.09 1.09
N PHE A 209 -3.45 -9.13 1.85
CA PHE A 209 -4.75 -9.59 1.44
C PHE A 209 -5.62 -8.35 1.25
N PHE A 210 -5.98 -8.10 -0.01
CA PHE A 210 -6.76 -6.94 -0.42
C PHE A 210 -8.10 -7.42 -0.94
N ILE A 211 -9.16 -6.94 -0.32
CA ILE A 211 -10.49 -7.36 -0.66
C ILE A 211 -11.01 -6.56 -1.83
N CYS A 212 -10.95 -5.23 -1.84
CA CYS A 212 -11.58 -4.46 -2.90
C CYS A 212 -10.93 -3.08 -3.04
N GLU A 213 -10.68 -2.68 -4.28
CA GLU A 213 -10.37 -1.30 -4.69
C GLU A 213 -11.36 -1.03 -5.83
N VAL A 214 -12.51 -0.45 -5.49
CA VAL A 214 -13.46 -0.01 -6.52
C VAL A 214 -12.83 1.23 -7.14
N PRO A 215 -12.58 1.26 -8.46
CA PRO A 215 -12.05 2.46 -9.09
C PRO A 215 -13.01 3.62 -8.84
N ASP A 216 -12.51 4.72 -8.31
CA ASP A 216 -13.25 5.99 -8.24
C ASP A 216 -13.56 6.40 -9.67
N LYS A 217 -14.77 6.10 -10.12
CA LYS A 217 -15.29 6.64 -11.37
C LYS A 217 -16.17 7.82 -11.01
N GLU A 218 -15.84 8.97 -11.55
CA GLU A 218 -16.75 10.10 -11.58
C GLU A 218 -17.93 9.69 -12.46
N PHE A 219 -19.07 9.41 -11.84
CA PHE A 219 -20.31 9.14 -12.55
C PHE A 219 -21.08 10.46 -12.70
N GLU A 220 -21.63 10.71 -13.88
CA GLU A 220 -22.50 11.86 -14.10
C GLU A 220 -23.79 11.70 -13.28
N ASP A 221 -24.23 12.79 -12.62
CA ASP A 221 -25.43 12.79 -11.79
C ASP A 221 -26.68 12.54 -12.64
N GLY A 222 -27.32 11.38 -12.45
CA GLY A 222 -28.59 11.03 -13.09
C GLY A 222 -29.24 9.79 -12.47
N PRO A 223 -30.58 9.66 -12.49
CA PRO A 223 -31.28 8.51 -11.92
C PRO A 223 -30.94 7.19 -12.63
N GLU A 224 -30.66 7.23 -13.93
CA GLU A 224 -30.17 6.06 -14.68
C GLU A 224 -28.73 5.71 -14.29
N ALA A 225 -27.92 6.71 -13.92
CA ALA A 225 -26.58 6.50 -13.39
C ALA A 225 -26.64 5.79 -12.04
N GLU A 226 -27.58 6.11 -11.14
CA GLU A 226 -27.70 5.46 -9.82
C GLU A 226 -27.90 3.94 -9.92
N ALA A 227 -28.83 3.47 -10.76
CA ALA A 227 -29.05 2.04 -10.97
C ALA A 227 -27.84 1.35 -11.62
N PHE A 228 -27.18 2.02 -12.56
CA PHE A 228 -25.95 1.53 -13.18
C PHE A 228 -24.79 1.45 -12.18
N ILE A 229 -24.60 2.48 -11.35
CA ILE A 229 -23.60 2.55 -10.29
C ILE A 229 -23.82 1.42 -9.29
N LEU A 230 -25.06 1.24 -8.80
CA LEU A 230 -25.40 0.15 -7.88
C LEU A 230 -25.00 -1.21 -8.46
N ASN A 231 -25.40 -1.51 -9.70
CA ASN A 231 -25.09 -2.79 -10.34
C ASN A 231 -23.58 -2.96 -10.60
N TYR A 232 -22.90 -1.88 -11.02
CA TYR A 232 -21.46 -1.85 -11.26
C TYR A 232 -20.68 -2.12 -9.96
N VAL A 233 -21.01 -1.40 -8.89
CA VAL A 233 -20.37 -1.54 -7.57
C VAL A 233 -20.62 -2.93 -7.02
N GLN A 234 -21.87 -3.44 -7.07
CA GLN A 234 -22.19 -4.80 -6.63
C GLN A 234 -21.40 -5.86 -7.41
N THR A 235 -21.26 -5.70 -8.73
CA THR A 235 -20.49 -6.61 -9.57
C THR A 235 -19.00 -6.57 -9.21
N CYS A 236 -18.44 -5.38 -9.02
CA CYS A 236 -17.03 -5.21 -8.63
C CYS A 236 -16.76 -5.84 -7.26
N VAL A 237 -17.57 -5.47 -6.26
CA VAL A 237 -17.51 -6.02 -4.90
C VAL A 237 -17.60 -7.54 -4.91
N SER A 238 -18.55 -8.12 -5.65
CA SER A 238 -18.73 -9.56 -5.73
C SER A 238 -17.53 -10.24 -6.37
N ARG A 239 -17.05 -9.75 -7.52
CA ARG A 239 -15.87 -10.28 -8.22
C ARG A 239 -14.65 -10.29 -7.31
N GLU A 240 -14.44 -9.20 -6.61
CA GLU A 240 -13.29 -9.03 -5.73
C GLU A 240 -13.39 -9.93 -4.48
N CYS A 241 -14.59 -10.13 -3.93
CA CYS A 241 -14.83 -11.11 -2.87
C CYS A 241 -14.56 -12.55 -3.33
N TRP A 242 -14.98 -12.94 -4.54
CA TRP A 242 -14.67 -14.24 -5.11
C TRP A 242 -13.16 -14.42 -5.33
N ARG A 243 -12.46 -13.37 -5.79
CA ARG A 243 -11.00 -13.37 -5.91
C ARG A 243 -10.34 -13.56 -4.54
N ALA A 244 -10.83 -12.87 -3.52
CA ALA A 244 -10.36 -12.96 -2.14
C ALA A 244 -10.54 -14.39 -1.57
N LEU A 245 -11.71 -15.00 -1.78
CA LEU A 245 -11.98 -16.39 -1.40
C LEU A 245 -11.07 -17.37 -2.14
N GLY A 246 -10.93 -17.24 -3.46
CA GLY A 246 -10.04 -18.09 -4.25
C GLY A 246 -8.58 -18.01 -3.79
N MET A 247 -8.12 -16.83 -3.34
CA MET A 247 -6.80 -16.67 -2.74
C MET A 247 -6.67 -17.36 -1.38
N LEU A 248 -7.70 -17.32 -0.54
CA LEU A 248 -7.72 -18.02 0.75
C LEU A 248 -7.75 -19.53 0.55
N ASP A 249 -8.60 -20.04 -0.32
CA ASP A 249 -8.70 -21.47 -0.63
C ASP A 249 -7.39 -21.98 -1.23
N PHE A 250 -6.79 -21.23 -2.16
CA PHE A 250 -5.47 -21.55 -2.70
C PHE A 250 -4.42 -21.61 -1.59
N ALA A 251 -4.38 -20.63 -0.68
CA ALA A 251 -3.42 -20.62 0.41
C ALA A 251 -3.67 -21.74 1.44
N LEU A 252 -4.94 -22.09 1.69
CA LEU A 252 -5.35 -23.10 2.66
C LEU A 252 -5.25 -24.54 2.11
N SER A 253 -5.12 -24.71 0.79
CA SER A 253 -4.93 -26.02 0.18
C SER A 253 -3.66 -26.71 0.68
N ASP A 254 -3.70 -28.03 0.83
CA ASP A 254 -2.60 -28.80 1.44
C ASP A 254 -1.28 -28.66 0.67
N ASN A 255 -1.35 -28.52 -0.66
CA ASN A 255 -0.20 -28.28 -1.53
C ASN A 255 0.49 -26.93 -1.28
N ASN A 256 -0.18 -25.99 -0.62
CA ASN A 256 0.31 -24.65 -0.33
C ASN A 256 0.41 -24.36 1.18
N ILE A 257 0.37 -25.37 2.05
CA ILE A 257 0.51 -25.16 3.50
C ILE A 257 1.83 -24.46 3.87
N GLY A 258 2.91 -24.72 3.13
CA GLY A 258 4.22 -24.09 3.36
C GLY A 258 4.19 -22.57 3.16
N ILE A 259 3.27 -22.08 2.33
CA ILE A 259 3.03 -20.66 2.10
C ILE A 259 2.46 -20.00 3.36
N VAL A 260 1.51 -20.67 4.03
CA VAL A 260 0.87 -20.19 5.27
C VAL A 260 1.89 -20.22 6.42
N GLN A 261 2.65 -21.30 6.52
CA GLN A 261 3.68 -21.49 7.54
C GLN A 261 4.86 -20.53 7.40
N THR A 262 5.17 -20.02 6.21
CA THR A 262 6.30 -19.08 6.02
C THR A 262 5.93 -17.61 6.19
N THR A 263 4.64 -17.30 6.31
CA THR A 263 4.16 -15.92 6.45
C THR A 263 4.47 -15.39 7.85
N LYS A 264 5.25 -14.28 7.95
CA LYS A 264 5.53 -13.62 9.25
C LYS A 264 4.84 -12.28 9.42
N SER A 265 4.43 -11.64 8.33
CA SER A 265 3.69 -10.37 8.34
C SER A 265 2.46 -10.56 7.46
N PHE A 266 1.28 -10.42 8.04
CA PHE A 266 0.02 -10.58 7.34
C PHE A 266 -0.82 -9.32 7.50
N ARG A 267 -1.30 -8.80 6.38
CA ARG A 267 -2.08 -7.57 6.32
C ARG A 267 -3.38 -7.83 5.58
N ILE A 268 -4.50 -7.51 6.19
CA ILE A 268 -5.84 -7.56 5.62
C ILE A 268 -6.31 -6.13 5.45
N ARG A 269 -6.73 -5.73 4.25
CA ARG A 269 -7.34 -4.42 4.03
C ARG A 269 -8.58 -4.52 3.17
N ASP A 270 -9.63 -3.85 3.61
CA ASP A 270 -10.73 -3.39 2.77
C ASP A 270 -10.50 -1.90 2.49
N TYR A 271 -10.28 -1.53 1.22
CA TYR A 271 -10.13 -0.12 0.82
C TYR A 271 -11.46 0.54 0.47
N THR A 272 -12.55 -0.21 0.55
CA THR A 272 -13.88 0.30 0.24
C THR A 272 -14.35 1.18 1.40
N ASP A 273 -14.66 2.43 1.07
CA ASP A 273 -15.23 3.38 2.00
C ASP A 273 -16.69 3.03 2.36
N ASP A 274 -17.22 3.63 3.42
CA ASP A 274 -18.59 3.35 3.87
C ASP A 274 -19.63 3.79 2.83
N TYR A 275 -19.31 4.83 2.04
CA TYR A 275 -20.17 5.33 0.97
C TYR A 275 -20.36 4.27 -0.12
N THR A 276 -19.29 3.69 -0.63
CA THR A 276 -19.34 2.66 -1.68
C THR A 276 -20.14 1.43 -1.21
N TRP A 277 -20.00 1.04 0.06
CA TRP A 277 -20.78 -0.05 0.64
C TRP A 277 -22.28 0.28 0.74
N ARG A 278 -22.63 1.51 1.15
CA ARG A 278 -24.02 1.99 1.14
C ARG A 278 -24.58 2.00 -0.27
N THR A 279 -23.82 2.51 -1.23
CA THR A 279 -24.18 2.55 -2.66
C THR A 279 -24.32 1.15 -3.24
N ALA A 280 -23.63 0.13 -2.71
CA ALA A 280 -23.81 -1.27 -3.08
C ALA A 280 -25.08 -1.91 -2.48
N GLY A 281 -25.82 -1.19 -1.63
CA GLY A 281 -26.92 -1.74 -0.83
C GLY A 281 -26.47 -2.67 0.30
N LEU A 282 -25.21 -2.55 0.74
CA LEU A 282 -24.60 -3.38 1.78
C LEU A 282 -23.87 -2.50 2.81
N PRO A 283 -24.56 -1.61 3.56
CA PRO A 283 -23.90 -0.77 4.56
C PRO A 283 -23.20 -1.63 5.64
N LYS A 284 -22.04 -1.20 6.15
CA LYS A 284 -21.14 -2.03 6.99
C LYS A 284 -21.75 -2.54 8.29
N ASP A 285 -22.82 -1.91 8.75
CA ASP A 285 -23.60 -2.25 9.95
C ASP A 285 -24.83 -3.11 9.66
N SER A 286 -25.13 -3.40 8.39
CA SER A 286 -26.26 -4.26 8.02
C SER A 286 -25.97 -5.74 8.21
N ILE A 287 -27.02 -6.50 8.53
CA ILE A 287 -27.01 -7.96 8.56
C ILE A 287 -26.54 -8.52 7.19
N GLY A 288 -26.92 -7.86 6.09
CA GLY A 288 -26.51 -8.27 4.74
C GLY A 288 -25.03 -8.14 4.47
N TYR A 289 -24.41 -7.05 4.91
CA TYR A 289 -22.96 -6.92 4.84
C TYR A 289 -22.26 -8.06 5.60
N HIS A 290 -22.69 -8.34 6.83
CA HIS A 290 -22.09 -9.41 7.63
C HIS A 290 -22.32 -10.80 7.03
N ALA A 291 -23.50 -11.08 6.49
CA ALA A 291 -23.80 -12.34 5.81
C ALA A 291 -22.95 -12.51 4.55
N PHE A 292 -22.82 -11.45 3.74
CA PHE A 292 -22.01 -11.43 2.53
C PHE A 292 -20.52 -11.66 2.83
N PHE A 293 -19.97 -11.04 3.87
CA PHE A 293 -18.56 -11.19 4.27
C PHE A 293 -18.25 -12.43 5.10
N ARG A 294 -19.27 -13.16 5.55
CA ARG A 294 -19.10 -14.33 6.41
C ARG A 294 -18.13 -15.37 5.82
N PRO A 295 -18.20 -15.77 4.54
CA PRO A 295 -17.25 -16.73 3.98
C PRO A 295 -15.80 -16.24 4.05
N ILE A 296 -15.55 -14.95 3.81
CA ILE A 296 -14.21 -14.35 3.85
C ILE A 296 -13.70 -14.30 5.28
N THR A 297 -14.50 -13.81 6.24
CA THR A 297 -14.12 -13.76 7.66
C THR A 297 -13.79 -15.16 8.20
N LEU A 298 -14.55 -16.19 7.82
CA LEU A 298 -14.29 -17.58 8.18
C LEU A 298 -12.98 -18.10 7.55
N GLY A 299 -12.77 -17.84 6.26
CA GLY A 299 -11.54 -18.21 5.55
C GLY A 299 -10.31 -17.54 6.18
N LEU A 300 -10.42 -16.26 6.55
CA LEU A 300 -9.37 -15.52 7.25
C LEU A 300 -9.09 -16.10 8.64
N ALA A 301 -10.12 -16.41 9.43
CA ALA A 301 -9.94 -17.05 10.73
C ALA A 301 -9.20 -18.41 10.59
N ARG A 302 -9.58 -19.24 9.62
CA ARG A 302 -8.89 -20.51 9.31
C ARG A 302 -7.44 -20.29 8.89
N PHE A 303 -7.17 -19.26 8.07
CA PHE A 303 -5.81 -18.89 7.67
C PHE A 303 -4.96 -18.50 8.88
N LEU A 304 -5.48 -17.62 9.75
CA LEU A 304 -4.78 -17.18 10.96
C LEU A 304 -4.47 -18.36 11.89
N ILE A 305 -5.41 -19.30 12.09
CA ILE A 305 -5.17 -20.50 12.89
C ILE A 305 -4.01 -21.36 12.34
N ARG A 306 -3.88 -21.47 11.01
CA ARG A 306 -2.79 -22.24 10.39
C ARG A 306 -1.46 -21.46 10.30
N ALA A 307 -1.52 -20.13 10.31
CA ALA A 307 -0.38 -19.24 10.13
C ALA A 307 0.36 -18.91 11.44
N GLN A 308 0.84 -19.94 12.12
CA GLN A 308 1.44 -19.85 13.46
C GLN A 308 2.73 -19.04 13.55
N ASN A 309 3.35 -18.68 12.41
CA ASN A 309 4.59 -17.90 12.36
C ASN A 309 4.36 -16.38 12.15
N ILE A 310 3.10 -15.92 12.15
CA ILE A 310 2.79 -14.49 12.04
C ILE A 310 3.31 -13.74 13.28
N THR A 311 4.25 -12.84 13.04
CA THR A 311 4.83 -11.91 14.03
C THR A 311 4.20 -10.52 13.99
N LYS A 312 3.63 -10.13 12.84
CA LYS A 312 2.93 -8.87 12.63
C LYS A 312 1.60 -9.12 11.92
N LEU A 313 0.51 -8.66 12.51
CA LEU A 313 -0.82 -8.71 11.93
C LEU A 313 -1.38 -7.30 11.82
N ALA A 314 -1.82 -6.91 10.62
CA ALA A 314 -2.50 -5.64 10.37
C ALA A 314 -3.87 -5.91 9.75
N ILE A 315 -4.94 -5.35 10.30
CA ILE A 315 -6.30 -5.47 9.77
C ILE A 315 -6.87 -4.06 9.65
N CYS A 316 -7.34 -3.69 8.46
CA CYS A 316 -7.87 -2.36 8.19
C CYS A 316 -9.23 -2.44 7.49
N GLY A 317 -10.19 -1.62 7.93
CA GLY A 317 -11.45 -1.39 7.22
C GLY A 317 -12.47 -2.53 7.31
N PHE A 318 -12.21 -3.53 8.15
CA PHE A 318 -12.91 -4.83 8.14
C PHE A 318 -13.78 -5.07 9.38
N SER A 319 -14.89 -5.80 9.23
CA SER A 319 -15.69 -6.27 10.35
C SER A 319 -15.10 -7.54 10.98
N LEU A 320 -14.63 -7.41 12.22
CA LEU A 320 -14.05 -8.50 13.00
C LEU A 320 -15.15 -9.35 13.65
N THR A 321 -14.94 -10.66 13.65
CA THR A 321 -15.81 -11.63 14.30
C THR A 321 -15.12 -12.24 15.53
N GLY A 322 -15.89 -12.84 16.44
CA GLY A 322 -15.35 -13.57 17.58
C GLY A 322 -14.33 -14.65 17.17
N GLN A 323 -14.59 -15.35 16.06
CA GLN A 323 -13.68 -16.37 15.53
C GLN A 323 -12.34 -15.81 15.05
N MET A 324 -12.33 -14.59 14.48
CA MET A 324 -11.08 -13.92 14.13
C MET A 324 -10.28 -13.57 15.39
N PHE A 325 -10.93 -13.05 16.42
CA PHE A 325 -10.26 -12.76 17.70
C PHE A 325 -9.72 -14.02 18.38
N PHE A 326 -10.48 -15.11 18.36
CA PHE A 326 -10.01 -16.42 18.81
C PHE A 326 -8.77 -16.86 18.01
N ALA A 327 -8.82 -16.78 16.68
CA ALA A 327 -7.69 -17.11 15.83
C ALA A 327 -6.44 -16.23 16.11
N ILE A 328 -6.63 -14.93 16.33
CA ILE A 328 -5.56 -14.01 16.73
C ILE A 328 -4.95 -14.44 18.07
N SER A 329 -5.76 -14.91 19.02
CA SER A 329 -5.28 -15.36 20.32
C SER A 329 -4.41 -16.63 20.26
N GLU A 330 -4.59 -17.44 19.21
CA GLU A 330 -3.78 -18.63 18.96
C GLU A 330 -2.41 -18.32 18.32
N LEU A 331 -2.17 -17.08 17.86
CA LEU A 331 -0.90 -16.68 17.26
C LEU A 331 0.18 -16.45 18.33
N ARG A 332 0.88 -17.52 18.73
CA ARG A 332 1.84 -17.51 19.84
C ARG A 332 3.06 -16.61 19.62
N VAL A 333 3.44 -16.34 18.37
CA VAL A 333 4.59 -15.48 18.05
C VAL A 333 4.17 -14.09 17.58
N LEU A 334 2.90 -13.72 17.73
CA LEU A 334 2.42 -12.39 17.36
C LEU A 334 2.95 -11.34 18.32
N HIS A 335 3.76 -10.41 17.81
CA HIS A 335 4.37 -9.33 18.59
C HIS A 335 3.76 -7.96 18.28
N THR A 336 3.24 -7.77 17.05
CA THR A 336 2.69 -6.50 16.58
C THR A 336 1.28 -6.71 16.04
N LEU A 337 0.30 -6.01 16.62
CA LEU A 337 -1.09 -6.02 16.19
C LEU A 337 -1.52 -4.61 15.79
N GLU A 338 -1.99 -4.46 14.57
CA GLU A 338 -2.53 -3.21 14.02
C GLU A 338 -3.98 -3.48 13.60
N ILE A 339 -4.93 -2.78 14.19
CA ILE A 339 -6.35 -2.87 13.86
C ILE A 339 -6.85 -1.45 13.63
N SER A 340 -7.21 -1.11 12.40
CA SER A 340 -7.64 0.25 12.02
C SER A 340 -8.97 0.25 11.29
N ASP A 341 -9.84 1.20 11.59
CA ASP A 341 -11.13 1.38 10.89
C ASP A 341 -11.97 0.06 10.87
N CYS A 342 -11.83 -0.75 11.92
CA CYS A 342 -12.51 -2.03 12.06
C CYS A 342 -13.73 -1.90 12.98
N SER A 343 -14.77 -2.67 12.70
CA SER A 343 -15.91 -2.87 13.60
C SER A 343 -15.88 -4.26 14.22
N TYR A 344 -16.55 -4.44 15.36
CA TYR A 344 -16.76 -5.75 15.96
C TYR A 344 -18.25 -6.09 15.95
N VAL A 345 -18.60 -7.19 15.30
CA VAL A 345 -19.99 -7.52 14.97
C VAL A 345 -20.69 -8.30 16.08
N ASP A 346 -19.92 -9.05 16.86
CA ASP A 346 -20.47 -9.98 17.83
C ASP A 346 -20.79 -9.26 19.15
N THR A 347 -21.92 -9.58 19.77
CA THR A 347 -22.35 -8.98 21.04
C THR A 347 -21.66 -9.63 22.24
N THR A 348 -21.00 -10.77 22.04
CA THR A 348 -20.24 -11.45 23.08
C THR A 348 -18.96 -10.69 23.42
N LYS A 349 -18.72 -10.53 24.73
CA LYS A 349 -17.51 -9.86 25.24
C LYS A 349 -16.27 -10.61 24.80
N LEU A 350 -15.21 -9.88 24.41
CA LEU A 350 -13.95 -10.48 23.97
C LEU A 350 -13.30 -11.31 25.07
N THR A 351 -13.51 -10.95 26.34
CA THR A 351 -13.02 -11.71 27.49
C THR A 351 -13.62 -13.10 27.61
N ASN A 352 -14.79 -13.35 27.01
CA ASN A 352 -15.42 -14.66 26.99
C ASN A 352 -14.93 -15.52 25.82
N ILE A 353 -14.44 -14.88 24.76
CA ILE A 353 -14.00 -15.53 23.53
C ILE A 353 -12.52 -15.88 23.60
N ILE A 354 -11.72 -14.98 24.16
CA ILE A 354 -10.27 -15.13 24.26
C ILE A 354 -9.95 -15.78 25.61
N PRO A 355 -9.56 -17.07 25.64
CA PRO A 355 -9.42 -17.81 26.90
C PRO A 355 -8.18 -17.41 27.70
N ARG A 356 -7.23 -16.69 27.10
CA ARG A 356 -5.91 -16.40 27.69
C ARG A 356 -5.47 -14.97 27.42
N ARG A 357 -4.68 -14.42 28.34
CA ARG A 357 -4.03 -13.11 28.14
C ARG A 357 -3.05 -13.17 26.97
N LEU A 358 -3.09 -12.13 26.14
CA LEU A 358 -2.28 -11.96 24.94
C LEU A 358 -0.92 -11.32 25.31
N SER A 359 -0.12 -12.06 26.07
CA SER A 359 1.16 -11.57 26.61
C SER A 359 2.27 -11.39 25.57
N ASN A 360 2.18 -12.04 24.41
CA ASN A 360 3.21 -11.94 23.37
C ASN A 360 3.13 -10.63 22.57
N ILE A 361 1.97 -9.98 22.56
CA ILE A 361 1.73 -8.76 21.79
C ILE A 361 2.31 -7.56 22.55
N LYS A 362 3.39 -7.01 22.01
CA LYS A 362 4.15 -5.90 22.61
C LYS A 362 3.83 -4.55 21.96
N ASN A 363 3.45 -4.56 20.68
CA ASN A 363 3.13 -3.37 19.92
C ASN A 363 1.68 -3.44 19.44
N VAL A 364 0.88 -2.43 19.78
CA VAL A 364 -0.53 -2.38 19.43
C VAL A 364 -0.86 -1.02 18.85
N ILE A 365 -1.55 -1.03 17.71
CA ILE A 365 -2.07 0.16 17.05
C ILE A 365 -3.57 -0.06 16.85
N PHE A 366 -4.37 0.77 17.48
CA PHE A 366 -5.79 0.90 17.20
C PHE A 366 -6.02 2.19 16.43
N GLY A 367 -6.37 2.09 15.15
CA GLY A 367 -6.59 3.22 14.25
C GLY A 367 -8.07 3.44 13.95
N GLY A 368 -8.47 4.68 13.63
CA GLY A 368 -9.82 4.97 13.19
C GLY A 368 -10.90 4.58 14.20
N ILE A 369 -10.60 4.65 15.50
CA ILE A 369 -11.52 4.20 16.54
C ILE A 369 -12.76 5.09 16.51
N ARG A 370 -13.92 4.51 16.19
CA ARG A 370 -15.20 5.21 16.27
C ARG A 370 -15.80 5.08 17.66
N TYR A 371 -16.71 5.99 18.03
CA TYR A 371 -17.39 5.97 19.34
C TYR A 371 -18.03 4.60 19.67
N VAL A 372 -18.64 3.94 18.67
CA VAL A 372 -19.27 2.62 18.83
C VAL A 372 -18.26 1.48 19.06
N ASP A 373 -17.02 1.65 18.59
CA ASP A 373 -15.96 0.64 18.63
C ASP A 373 -15.14 0.68 19.92
N VAL A 374 -15.31 1.73 20.71
CA VAL A 374 -14.53 1.97 21.95
C VAL A 374 -14.64 0.81 22.93
N HIS A 375 -15.81 0.18 23.04
CA HIS A 375 -16.02 -0.87 24.03
C HIS A 375 -15.08 -2.06 23.81
N TRP A 376 -15.07 -2.64 22.61
CA TRP A 376 -14.28 -3.83 22.32
C TRP A 376 -12.77 -3.50 22.27
N VAL A 377 -12.38 -2.30 21.84
CA VAL A 377 -10.96 -1.87 21.88
C VAL A 377 -10.43 -1.91 23.32
N PHE A 378 -11.22 -1.41 24.29
CA PHE A 378 -10.81 -1.40 25.69
C PHE A 378 -10.90 -2.78 26.34
N GLU A 379 -11.84 -3.63 25.94
CA GLU A 379 -11.83 -5.05 26.34
C GLU A 379 -10.56 -5.75 25.83
N MET A 380 -10.15 -5.49 24.59
CA MET A 380 -8.92 -6.06 24.03
C MET A 380 -7.69 -5.57 24.81
N LEU A 381 -7.64 -4.29 25.18
CA LEU A 381 -6.58 -3.71 26.00
C LEU A 381 -6.41 -4.40 27.36
N VAL A 382 -7.50 -4.86 27.99
CA VAL A 382 -7.47 -5.64 29.24
C VAL A 382 -6.76 -6.99 29.05
N LEU A 383 -6.89 -7.61 27.86
CA LEU A 383 -6.26 -8.88 27.54
C LEU A 383 -4.75 -8.75 27.25
N LEU A 384 -4.30 -7.55 26.91
CA LEU A 384 -2.94 -7.26 26.45
C LEU A 384 -2.01 -6.86 27.62
N SER A 385 -1.57 -7.85 28.39
CA SER A 385 -0.83 -7.61 29.65
C SER A 385 0.62 -7.11 29.55
N GLN A 386 1.26 -7.14 28.37
CA GLN A 386 2.67 -6.77 28.20
C GLN A 386 2.91 -5.74 27.08
N VAL A 387 1.91 -4.90 26.78
CA VAL A 387 2.03 -3.87 25.74
C VAL A 387 3.07 -2.84 26.13
N ARG A 388 4.10 -2.70 25.31
CA ARG A 388 5.14 -1.68 25.47
C ARG A 388 4.90 -0.48 24.57
N SER A 389 4.35 -0.68 23.38
CA SER A 389 4.01 0.39 22.45
C SER A 389 2.52 0.35 22.16
N LEU A 390 1.80 1.41 22.54
CA LEU A 390 0.37 1.54 22.35
C LEU A 390 0.06 2.80 21.56
N SER A 391 -0.67 2.66 20.46
CA SER A 391 -1.22 3.77 19.70
C SER A 391 -2.74 3.70 19.68
N LEU A 392 -3.39 4.77 20.12
CA LEU A 392 -4.84 4.96 20.11
C LEU A 392 -5.15 6.14 19.19
N LEU A 393 -5.58 5.86 17.97
CA LEU A 393 -5.86 6.86 16.96
C LEU A 393 -7.36 6.91 16.70
N GLY A 394 -8.00 7.99 17.15
CA GLY A 394 -9.42 8.23 16.91
C GLY A 394 -9.73 8.39 15.42
N SER A 395 -10.97 8.07 15.06
CA SER A 395 -11.53 8.43 13.75
C SER A 395 -11.71 9.96 13.64
N LYS A 396 -11.72 10.48 12.41
CA LYS A 396 -12.03 11.89 12.11
C LYS A 396 -13.46 12.29 12.48
N ASP A 397 -14.35 11.32 12.63
CA ASP A 397 -15.79 11.60 12.68
C ASP A 397 -16.37 11.51 14.10
N THR A 398 -15.63 11.01 15.10
CA THR A 398 -16.23 10.70 16.42
C THR A 398 -15.29 10.84 17.62
N LEU A 399 -15.83 11.35 18.74
CA LEU A 399 -15.16 11.45 20.03
C LEU A 399 -15.08 10.08 20.76
N PHE A 400 -14.04 9.29 20.52
CA PHE A 400 -13.93 7.93 21.06
C PHE A 400 -13.65 7.84 22.58
N LEU A 401 -12.92 8.79 23.18
CA LEU A 401 -12.60 8.76 24.61
C LEU A 401 -13.84 9.00 25.51
N HIS A 402 -14.87 9.68 25.01
CA HIS A 402 -16.13 9.85 25.73
C HIS A 402 -16.83 8.51 26.01
N GLY A 403 -16.82 7.59 25.05
CA GLY A 403 -17.40 6.25 25.22
C GLY A 403 -16.68 5.44 26.31
N ALA A 404 -15.38 5.67 26.47
CA ALA A 404 -14.55 4.94 27.41
C ALA A 404 -14.67 5.42 28.86
N GLN A 405 -15.36 6.55 29.13
CA GLN A 405 -15.63 6.97 30.50
C GLN A 405 -16.44 5.93 31.30
N ARG A 406 -17.27 5.15 30.60
CA ARG A 406 -18.01 4.01 31.18
C ARG A 406 -17.12 2.80 31.49
N LEU A 407 -15.92 2.75 30.91
CA LEU A 407 -14.97 1.64 30.97
C LEU A 407 -13.84 1.87 31.97
N VAL A 408 -13.89 2.98 32.73
CA VAL A 408 -12.89 3.30 33.77
C VAL A 408 -12.72 2.12 34.75
N ASN A 409 -13.82 1.45 35.12
CA ASN A 409 -13.79 0.29 36.02
C ASN A 409 -13.10 -0.95 35.41
N LEU A 410 -13.07 -1.08 34.08
CA LEU A 410 -12.32 -2.16 33.42
C LEU A 410 -10.81 -1.86 33.48
N LEU A 411 -10.44 -0.61 33.26
CA LEU A 411 -9.04 -0.17 33.27
C LEU A 411 -8.39 -0.22 34.66
N THR A 412 -9.16 -0.04 35.73
CA THR A 412 -8.62 -0.10 37.11
C THR A 412 -8.04 -1.47 37.46
N ASN A 413 -8.49 -2.56 36.82
CA ASN A 413 -8.07 -3.92 37.15
C ASN A 413 -6.85 -4.41 36.33
N THR A 414 -6.67 -3.86 35.14
CA THR A 414 -5.58 -4.21 34.22
C THR A 414 -5.24 -2.94 33.46
N HIS A 415 -4.19 -2.25 33.90
CA HIS A 415 -3.87 -0.95 33.34
C HIS A 415 -2.73 -1.09 32.33
N PRO A 416 -3.00 -1.31 31.02
CA PRO A 416 -1.94 -1.45 30.01
C PRO A 416 -1.01 -0.23 30.02
N PHE A 417 -1.54 0.96 30.32
CA PHE A 417 -0.75 2.18 30.45
C PHE A 417 0.33 2.12 31.54
N CYS A 418 0.23 1.26 32.56
CA CYS A 418 1.29 1.10 33.56
C CYS A 418 2.54 0.42 32.97
N VAL A 419 2.34 -0.49 32.01
CA VAL A 419 3.43 -1.23 31.35
C VAL A 419 3.87 -0.56 30.04
N THR A 420 3.02 0.27 29.44
CA THR A 420 3.33 1.03 28.21
C THR A 420 4.56 1.92 28.39
N GLU A 421 5.55 1.72 27.53
CA GLU A 421 6.75 2.56 27.40
C GLU A 421 6.55 3.67 26.37
N ARG A 422 5.78 3.40 25.31
CA ARG A 422 5.49 4.34 24.22
C ARG A 422 3.99 4.47 24.03
N LEU A 423 3.46 5.68 24.21
CA LEU A 423 2.05 5.98 24.05
C LEU A 423 1.86 7.04 22.97
N VAL A 424 1.06 6.71 21.95
CA VAL A 424 0.58 7.66 20.94
C VAL A 424 -0.93 7.77 21.11
N VAL A 425 -1.42 9.00 21.27
CA VAL A 425 -2.85 9.28 21.28
C VAL A 425 -3.14 10.32 20.23
N ARG A 426 -4.05 10.00 19.31
CA ARG A 426 -4.66 10.96 18.40
C ARG A 426 -6.12 11.10 18.79
N CYS A 427 -6.53 12.28 19.23
CA CYS A 427 -7.87 12.55 19.72
C CYS A 427 -8.26 14.02 19.52
N PHE A 428 -9.51 14.35 19.82
CA PHE A 428 -9.99 15.73 19.77
C PHE A 428 -9.63 16.51 21.03
N ASN A 429 -9.58 17.84 20.91
CA ASN A 429 -9.26 18.73 22.03
C ASN A 429 -10.20 18.52 23.23
N GLN A 430 -11.50 18.33 22.99
CA GLN A 430 -12.49 18.10 24.06
C GLN A 430 -12.22 16.81 24.85
N GLU A 431 -11.46 15.87 24.28
CA GLU A 431 -11.16 14.58 24.88
C GLU A 431 -9.87 14.57 25.71
N VAL A 432 -8.99 15.56 25.52
CA VAL A 432 -7.75 15.67 26.29
C VAL A 432 -7.98 15.76 27.81
N PRO A 433 -9.04 16.43 28.33
CA PRO A 433 -9.41 16.32 29.74
C PRO A 433 -9.66 14.88 30.22
N LEU A 434 -10.32 14.03 29.43
CA LEU A 434 -10.55 12.62 29.77
C LEU A 434 -9.23 11.84 29.79
N LEU A 435 -8.38 12.07 28.79
CA LEU A 435 -7.03 11.51 28.77
C LEU A 435 -6.24 11.93 30.02
N ASN A 436 -6.32 13.20 30.43
CA ASN A 436 -5.68 13.68 31.65
C ASN A 436 -6.16 12.93 32.90
N ASP A 437 -7.46 12.67 33.00
CA ASP A 437 -8.04 11.98 34.15
C ASP A 437 -7.62 10.51 34.19
N TRP A 438 -7.50 9.85 33.03
CA TRP A 438 -6.96 8.49 32.94
C TRP A 438 -5.49 8.41 33.30
N LEU A 439 -4.66 9.30 32.77
CA LEU A 439 -3.24 9.34 33.11
C LEU A 439 -3.04 9.68 34.60
N SER A 440 -3.93 10.49 35.19
CA SER A 440 -3.94 10.77 36.64
C SER A 440 -4.36 9.53 37.44
N MET A 441 -5.24 8.68 36.91
CA MET A 441 -5.59 7.40 37.52
C MET A 441 -4.41 6.44 37.51
N VAL A 442 -3.64 6.36 36.41
CA VAL A 442 -2.38 5.60 36.35
C VAL A 442 -1.41 6.06 37.44
N GLU A 443 -1.25 7.38 37.62
CA GLU A 443 -0.41 7.94 38.68
C GLU A 443 -0.84 7.46 40.07
N ARG A 444 -2.16 7.39 40.33
CA ARG A 444 -2.69 6.90 41.61
C ARG A 444 -2.46 5.40 41.79
N LEU A 445 -2.76 4.60 40.77
CA LEU A 445 -2.67 3.13 40.83
C LEU A 445 -1.24 2.62 40.98
N THR A 446 -0.27 3.35 40.43
CA THR A 446 1.14 2.98 40.57
C THR A 446 1.66 3.20 42.00
N ASN A 447 0.91 3.81 42.93
CA ASN A 447 1.29 4.01 44.34
C ASN A 447 2.72 4.56 44.53
N GLY A 448 3.20 5.37 43.58
CA GLY A 448 4.56 5.92 43.59
C GLY A 448 5.63 5.03 42.93
N THR A 449 5.32 3.80 42.51
CA THR A 449 6.15 3.07 41.55
C THR A 449 6.26 3.86 40.26
N GLN A 450 7.43 3.80 39.62
CA GLN A 450 7.71 4.69 38.50
C GLN A 450 7.02 4.18 37.25
N TRP A 451 6.23 5.06 36.64
CA TRP A 451 5.55 4.83 35.37
C TRP A 451 6.59 4.58 34.26
N ASN A 452 6.46 3.48 33.53
CA ASN A 452 7.40 3.06 32.49
C ASN A 452 7.35 3.92 31.21
N LEU A 453 6.41 4.87 31.14
CA LEU A 453 6.25 5.74 29.99
C LEU A 453 7.51 6.59 29.74
N THR A 454 8.16 6.34 28.61
CA THR A 454 9.37 7.03 28.14
C THR A 454 9.08 7.89 26.90
N HIS A 455 8.11 7.50 26.07
CA HIS A 455 7.74 8.22 24.86
C HIS A 455 6.25 8.54 24.88
N PHE A 456 5.89 9.80 24.71
CA PHE A 456 4.50 10.23 24.65
C PHE A 456 4.29 11.16 23.46
N LYS A 457 3.34 10.81 22.59
CA LYS A 457 2.86 11.66 21.50
C LYS A 457 1.38 11.92 21.68
N LEU A 458 1.00 13.19 21.66
CA LEU A 458 -0.37 13.63 21.52
C LEU A 458 -0.53 14.34 20.18
N GLU A 459 -1.49 13.90 19.38
CA GLU A 459 -1.91 14.54 18.15
C GLU A 459 -3.37 15.01 18.30
N VAL A 460 -3.56 16.32 18.29
CA VAL A 460 -4.88 16.93 18.44
C VAL A 460 -5.49 17.09 17.05
N MET A 461 -6.52 16.30 16.78
CA MET A 461 -7.21 16.29 15.51
C MET A 461 -7.98 17.58 15.26
N ASP A 462 -8.22 17.86 13.99
CA ASP A 462 -9.12 18.90 13.53
C ASP A 462 -10.32 18.24 12.85
N VAL A 463 -11.55 18.62 13.23
CA VAL A 463 -12.79 18.16 12.56
C VAL A 463 -13.28 19.28 11.67
N GLY A 464 -12.67 19.43 10.50
CA GLY A 464 -13.15 20.29 9.41
C GLY A 464 -14.04 21.47 9.81
N ASP A 465 -15.22 21.58 9.19
CA ASP A 465 -16.12 22.72 9.31
C ASP A 465 -16.75 22.95 10.70
N GLN A 466 -16.52 22.05 11.66
CA GLN A 466 -17.06 22.20 13.02
C GLN A 466 -16.22 23.10 13.93
N GLY A 467 -15.18 23.76 13.39
CA GLY A 467 -14.44 24.81 14.09
C GLY A 467 -13.76 24.32 15.37
N GLN A 468 -13.32 23.05 15.39
CA GLN A 468 -12.63 22.52 16.56
C GLN A 468 -11.29 23.20 16.77
N ARG A 469 -11.04 23.56 18.03
CA ARG A 469 -9.91 24.40 18.41
C ARG A 469 -8.69 23.55 18.76
N ALA A 470 -7.51 24.05 18.40
CA ALA A 470 -6.23 23.55 18.89
C ALA A 470 -6.21 23.42 20.42
N LEU A 471 -5.32 22.56 20.95
CA LEU A 471 -5.30 22.24 22.37
C LEU A 471 -5.04 23.47 23.24
N GLU A 472 -6.01 23.77 24.09
CA GLU A 472 -6.00 24.96 24.92
C GLU A 472 -4.97 24.88 26.03
N ARG A 473 -4.48 26.05 26.45
CA ARG A 473 -3.51 26.23 27.52
C ARG A 473 -3.83 25.43 28.79
N ARG A 474 -5.08 25.45 29.26
CA ARG A 474 -5.47 24.80 30.52
C ARG A 474 -5.31 23.28 30.44
N ALA A 475 -5.84 22.68 29.38
CA ALA A 475 -5.77 21.23 29.16
C ALA A 475 -4.33 20.77 28.91
N LEU A 476 -3.55 21.52 28.12
CA LEU A 476 -2.13 21.25 27.89
C LEU A 476 -1.30 21.29 29.18
N LEU A 477 -1.49 22.32 30.01
CA LEU A 477 -0.72 22.45 31.25
C LEU A 477 -1.13 21.40 32.28
N LYS A 478 -2.39 20.94 32.28
CA LYS A 478 -2.83 19.78 33.08
C LYS A 478 -2.14 18.51 32.58
N LEU A 479 -2.08 18.27 31.28
CA LEU A 479 -1.38 17.13 30.69
C LEU A 479 0.10 17.07 31.08
N VAL A 480 0.83 18.18 30.90
CA VAL A 480 2.24 18.29 31.32
C VAL A 480 2.40 18.06 32.83
N HIS A 481 1.41 18.47 33.64
CA HIS A 481 1.43 18.20 35.07
C HIS A 481 1.30 16.71 35.38
N VAL A 482 0.39 15.99 34.71
CA VAL A 482 0.16 14.56 34.94
C VAL A 482 1.37 13.72 34.48
N LEU A 483 2.00 14.09 33.37
CA LEU A 483 3.19 13.41 32.84
C LEU A 483 4.44 13.58 33.72
N ARG A 484 4.43 14.42 34.76
CA ARG A 484 5.61 14.71 35.62
C ARG A 484 6.20 13.51 36.35
N LYS A 485 5.42 12.44 36.52
CA LYS A 485 5.87 11.20 37.19
C LYS A 485 6.48 10.19 36.21
N ALA A 486 6.22 10.35 34.91
CA ALA A 486 6.79 9.51 33.89
C ALA A 486 8.30 9.78 33.75
N ARG A 487 9.08 8.74 33.38
CA ARG A 487 10.49 8.88 33.02
C ARG A 487 10.63 9.36 31.57
N LEU A 488 9.91 10.43 31.22
CA LEU A 488 9.74 10.83 29.85
C LEU A 488 11.07 11.28 29.23
N GLN A 489 11.43 10.66 28.12
CA GLN A 489 12.57 10.96 27.26
C GLN A 489 12.13 11.70 26.01
N THR A 490 10.96 11.36 25.46
CA THR A 490 10.43 11.95 24.23
C THR A 490 9.02 12.46 24.45
N LEU A 491 8.77 13.72 24.11
CA LEU A 491 7.46 14.37 24.19
C LEU A 491 7.14 15.04 22.86
N VAL A 492 6.07 14.60 22.22
CA VAL A 492 5.54 15.19 20.98
C VAL A 492 4.14 15.74 21.25
N LEU A 493 3.93 17.00 20.96
CA LEU A 493 2.67 17.72 21.15
C LEU A 493 2.27 18.40 19.84
N GLU A 494 1.33 17.79 19.12
CA GLU A 494 0.86 18.28 17.83
C GLU A 494 -0.54 18.91 17.96
N GLY A 495 -0.73 20.07 17.32
CA GLY A 495 -2.01 20.78 17.32
C GLY A 495 -2.27 21.58 18.59
N VAL A 496 -1.26 22.24 19.16
CA VAL A 496 -1.42 23.07 20.37
C VAL A 496 -1.70 24.54 20.04
N ALA A 497 -2.59 25.19 20.80
CA ALA A 497 -2.88 26.62 20.67
C ALA A 497 -2.00 27.50 21.59
N TYR A 498 -1.18 26.89 22.45
CA TYR A 498 -0.40 27.59 23.45
C TYR A 498 1.07 27.18 23.39
N VAL A 499 1.92 28.05 22.85
CA VAL A 499 3.37 27.85 22.78
C VAL A 499 4.17 28.94 23.48
N GLU A 500 3.56 29.67 24.42
CA GLU A 500 4.26 30.69 25.19
C GLU A 500 5.48 30.16 25.97
N LYS A 501 6.46 31.04 26.19
CA LYS A 501 7.68 30.79 26.99
C LYS A 501 7.45 30.05 28.33
N LYS A 502 6.32 30.33 28.99
CA LYS A 502 5.91 29.68 30.26
C LYS A 502 5.64 28.19 30.11
N LEU A 503 5.24 27.69 28.94
CA LEU A 503 5.07 26.26 28.66
C LEU A 503 6.40 25.53 28.79
N PHE A 504 7.43 25.97 28.06
CA PHE A 504 8.76 25.36 28.06
C PHE A 504 9.38 25.34 29.46
N LYS A 505 9.25 26.43 30.23
CA LYS A 505 9.67 26.46 31.65
C LYS A 505 8.99 25.35 32.47
N ARG A 506 7.70 25.10 32.23
CA ARG A 506 6.94 24.08 32.96
C ARG A 506 7.31 22.68 32.50
N ILE A 507 7.47 22.43 31.21
CA ILE A 507 7.92 21.14 30.68
C ILE A 507 9.32 20.82 31.23
N ALA A 508 10.29 21.73 31.13
CA ALA A 508 11.65 21.53 31.66
C ALA A 508 11.65 21.17 33.15
N LYS A 509 10.80 21.83 33.95
CA LYS A 509 10.67 21.57 35.39
C LYS A 509 10.01 20.23 35.69
N ARG A 510 9.02 19.80 34.90
CA ARG A 510 8.20 18.61 35.17
C ARG A 510 8.78 17.34 34.53
N CYS A 511 9.48 17.47 33.41
CA CYS A 511 10.09 16.39 32.65
C CYS A 511 11.60 16.64 32.50
N PRO A 512 12.38 16.63 33.60
CA PRO A 512 13.79 17.04 33.56
C PRO A 512 14.70 16.08 32.80
N ARG A 513 14.21 14.89 32.43
CA ARG A 513 14.95 13.85 31.69
C ARG A 513 14.70 13.86 30.18
N LEU A 514 13.91 14.82 29.70
CA LEU A 514 13.51 14.90 28.31
C LEU A 514 14.74 15.12 27.41
N GLN A 515 14.87 14.26 26.40
CA GLN A 515 15.91 14.27 25.37
C GLN A 515 15.38 14.80 24.04
N ALA A 516 14.11 14.54 23.73
CA ALA A 516 13.45 15.04 22.54
C ALA A 516 12.15 15.76 22.88
N LEU A 517 11.98 16.98 22.37
CA LEU A 517 10.75 17.76 22.49
C LEU A 517 10.31 18.23 21.10
N THR A 518 9.10 17.86 20.71
CA THR A 518 8.46 18.37 19.51
C THR A 518 7.17 19.07 19.88
N VAL A 519 7.01 20.32 19.45
CA VAL A 519 5.79 21.10 19.68
C VAL A 519 5.35 21.69 18.36
N MET A 520 4.16 21.32 17.87
CA MET A 520 3.60 21.89 16.64
C MET A 520 2.45 22.83 16.99
N TYR A 521 2.68 24.12 16.75
CA TYR A 521 1.74 25.20 17.01
C TYR A 521 0.68 25.26 15.91
N ARG A 522 -0.59 25.32 16.31
CA ARG A 522 -1.73 25.58 15.42
C ARG A 522 -2.35 26.92 15.81
N ARG A 523 -2.20 27.92 14.96
CA ARG A 523 -2.64 29.31 15.20
C ARG A 523 -4.16 29.45 15.14
N ASP A 524 -4.77 28.82 14.15
CA ASP A 524 -6.20 28.89 13.88
C ASP A 524 -6.71 27.56 13.28
N MET A 525 -8.03 27.50 13.02
CA MET A 525 -8.72 26.34 12.45
C MET A 525 -8.39 26.08 10.96
N TRP A 526 -7.74 27.01 10.27
CA TRP A 526 -7.39 26.84 8.86
C TRP A 526 -6.04 26.13 8.68
N HIS A 527 -5.22 26.10 9.74
CA HIS A 527 -3.99 25.33 9.77
C HIS A 527 -4.29 23.83 10.03
N ARG A 528 -4.86 23.17 8.99
CA ARG A 528 -5.24 21.76 9.00
C ARG A 528 -4.04 20.79 9.09
N ALA A 529 -2.82 21.27 8.91
CA ALA A 529 -1.59 20.46 8.92
C ALA A 529 -0.51 21.05 9.85
N THR A 530 0.52 20.25 10.15
CA THR A 530 1.74 20.66 10.87
C THR A 530 2.66 21.51 10.00
N THR A 531 2.08 22.39 9.18
CA THR A 531 2.82 23.32 8.30
C THR A 531 3.56 24.36 9.13
N ALA A 532 4.59 24.96 8.53
CA ALA A 532 5.32 26.07 9.10
C ALA A 532 4.35 27.23 9.42
N CYS A 533 4.46 27.80 10.61
CA CYS A 533 3.60 28.88 11.07
C CYS A 533 4.37 29.89 11.93
N GLN A 534 3.88 31.12 11.98
CA GLN A 534 4.47 32.16 12.81
C GLN A 534 4.15 31.90 14.29
N TRP A 535 5.20 31.69 15.11
CA TRP A 535 5.04 31.56 16.55
C TRP A 535 4.92 32.93 17.23
N PRO A 536 4.36 33.00 18.46
CA PRO A 536 4.16 34.26 19.18
C PRO A 536 5.45 35.03 19.53
N HIS A 537 6.59 34.34 19.55
CA HIS A 537 7.91 34.91 19.85
C HIS A 537 8.93 34.31 18.87
N PRO A 538 10.05 34.99 18.61
CA PRO A 538 11.14 34.44 17.81
C PRO A 538 11.90 33.32 18.54
N MET A 539 12.65 32.50 17.81
CA MET A 539 13.30 31.30 18.35
C MET A 539 14.33 31.60 19.47
N TRP A 540 15.06 32.72 19.35
CA TRP A 540 16.07 33.12 20.34
C TRP A 540 15.47 33.41 21.73
N GLU A 541 14.20 33.84 21.80
CA GLU A 541 13.52 34.00 23.09
C GLU A 541 13.21 32.66 23.76
N TYR A 542 12.88 31.62 22.97
CA TYR A 542 12.66 30.27 23.48
C TYR A 542 13.95 29.60 23.93
N ALA A 543 15.09 29.92 23.32
CA ALA A 543 16.40 29.35 23.64
C ALA A 543 16.73 29.47 25.14
N GLN A 544 16.41 30.60 25.79
CA GLN A 544 16.62 30.80 27.22
C GLN A 544 15.81 29.82 28.11
N TYR A 545 14.66 29.36 27.63
CA TYR A 545 13.83 28.39 28.32
C TYR A 545 14.23 26.96 27.97
N LEU A 546 14.66 26.71 26.74
CA LEU A 546 15.21 25.43 26.30
C LEU A 546 16.53 25.09 27.02
N LYS A 547 17.35 26.09 27.36
CA LYS A 547 18.55 25.92 28.21
C LYS A 547 18.26 25.27 29.58
N LYS A 548 17.00 25.31 30.06
CA LYS A 548 16.61 24.69 31.35
C LYS A 548 16.45 23.19 31.26
N PHE A 549 16.35 22.63 30.07
CA PHE A 549 16.33 21.19 29.87
C PHE A 549 17.76 20.66 29.92
N ARG A 550 18.09 19.91 30.97
CA ARG A 550 19.46 19.44 31.21
C ARG A 550 19.94 18.36 30.24
N ARG A 551 19.04 17.77 29.47
CA ARG A 551 19.29 16.59 28.63
C ARG A 551 18.68 16.70 27.24
N LEU A 552 18.12 17.86 26.86
CA LEU A 552 17.47 18.02 25.57
C LEU A 552 18.54 18.02 24.48
N VAL A 553 18.42 17.08 23.55
CA VAL A 553 19.29 16.90 22.38
C VAL A 553 18.55 17.30 21.12
N HIS A 554 17.25 16.99 21.04
CA HIS A 554 16.44 17.23 19.86
C HIS A 554 15.28 18.18 20.18
N PHE A 555 15.13 19.23 19.39
CA PHE A 555 13.99 20.12 19.43
C PHE A 555 13.35 20.23 18.04
N GLY A 556 12.06 19.91 17.95
CA GLY A 556 11.28 20.07 16.74
C GLY A 556 10.18 21.12 16.93
N SER A 557 10.04 22.00 15.95
CA SER A 557 8.96 22.99 15.89
C SER A 557 8.55 23.20 14.44
N ASN A 558 7.34 23.74 14.25
CA ASN A 558 6.88 24.23 12.96
C ASN A 558 6.99 25.76 12.89
N ILE A 559 8.08 26.34 13.41
CA ILE A 559 8.32 27.78 13.30
C ILE A 559 8.61 28.10 11.84
N ALA A 560 7.84 29.01 11.25
CA ALA A 560 8.20 29.59 9.96
C ALA A 560 9.50 30.36 10.10
N VAL A 561 10.54 29.90 9.42
CA VAL A 561 11.78 30.65 9.22
C VAL A 561 11.58 31.43 7.94
N ASP A 562 11.40 32.73 8.05
CA ASP A 562 11.36 33.62 6.90
C ASP A 562 12.78 33.76 6.36
N LEU A 563 13.13 32.92 5.37
CA LEU A 563 14.43 32.95 4.71
C LEU A 563 14.51 34.08 3.66
N GLU A 564 13.38 34.68 3.30
CA GLU A 564 13.28 35.69 2.23
C GLU A 564 13.13 37.12 2.75
N ALA A 565 12.86 37.32 4.05
CA ALA A 565 12.87 38.64 4.66
C ALA A 565 14.26 39.31 4.52
N PRO A 566 14.36 40.45 3.82
CA PRO A 566 15.62 41.15 3.66
C PRO A 566 16.08 41.68 5.02
N SER A 567 17.24 41.21 5.49
CA SER A 567 18.04 41.80 6.56
C SER A 567 17.25 42.17 7.82
N LEU A 568 16.79 41.17 8.59
CA LEU A 568 16.66 41.35 10.02
C LEU A 568 18.06 41.21 10.66
N PRO A 569 18.45 42.03 11.66
CA PRO A 569 19.80 42.01 12.27
C PRO A 569 20.22 40.70 12.96
N GLY A 570 19.38 39.65 12.89
CA GLY A 570 19.62 38.37 13.54
C GLY A 570 20.34 37.34 12.67
N THR A 571 20.26 37.43 11.34
CA THR A 571 21.00 36.54 10.42
C THR A 571 22.49 36.82 10.47
N ASP A 572 22.90 38.09 10.63
CA ASP A 572 24.30 38.46 10.82
C ASP A 572 24.91 37.86 12.10
N LEU A 573 24.10 37.57 13.12
CA LEU A 573 24.57 37.03 14.40
C LEU A 573 24.93 35.54 14.32
N LEU A 574 24.27 34.78 13.44
CA LEU A 574 24.60 33.37 13.18
C LEU A 574 25.80 33.22 12.24
N ILE A 575 26.01 34.19 11.34
CA ILE A 575 27.21 34.28 10.50
C ILE A 575 28.43 34.65 11.37
N TRP A 576 28.25 35.56 12.33
CA TRP A 576 29.33 35.97 13.26
C TRP A 576 29.84 34.88 14.20
N GLU A 577 28.98 33.94 14.63
CA GLU A 577 29.42 32.83 15.49
C GLU A 577 30.27 31.78 14.74
N GLY A 578 30.24 31.77 13.40
CA GLY A 578 31.03 30.87 12.56
C GLY A 578 32.42 31.39 12.17
N GLU A 579 32.67 32.70 12.26
CA GLU A 579 33.89 33.33 11.70
C GLU A 579 34.99 33.64 12.73
N VAL A 580 34.85 33.29 14.01
CA VAL A 580 35.90 33.52 15.02
C VAL A 580 36.74 32.27 15.25
N GLY A 581 37.57 31.92 14.26
CA GLY A 581 38.71 31.01 14.40
C GLY A 581 39.95 31.66 13.77
N PRO A 582 41.14 31.61 14.41
CA PRO A 582 42.30 32.35 13.96
C PRO A 582 42.80 31.82 12.60
N GLU A 583 42.98 32.76 11.67
CA GLU A 583 43.59 32.55 10.36
C GLU A 583 45.01 31.97 10.47
N GLU A 584 45.19 30.69 10.19
CA GLU A 584 46.46 30.16 9.68
C GLU A 584 46.21 29.07 8.63
N GLY A 585 46.60 29.34 7.38
CA GLY A 585 46.91 28.32 6.38
C GLY A 585 45.83 27.96 5.33
N ARG A 586 45.48 28.90 4.44
CA ARG A 586 44.80 28.56 3.17
C ARG A 586 45.83 28.11 2.12
N THR A 587 45.96 26.80 1.93
CA THR A 587 46.39 26.22 0.64
C THR A 587 45.14 25.92 -0.19
N GLN A 588 45.07 26.51 -1.37
CA GLN A 588 44.04 26.26 -2.38
C GLN A 588 44.08 24.79 -2.82
N ILE A 589 43.01 24.05 -2.51
CA ILE A 589 42.68 22.80 -3.19
C ILE A 589 41.30 23.03 -3.81
N ALA A 590 41.22 22.85 -5.14
CA ALA A 590 39.99 22.88 -5.89
C ALA A 590 39.06 21.77 -5.38
N VAL A 591 37.84 22.14 -4.98
CA VAL A 591 36.79 21.20 -4.58
C VAL A 591 35.81 21.08 -5.73
N ASP A 592 35.64 19.83 -6.16
CA ASP A 592 34.61 19.33 -7.06
C ASP A 592 33.23 19.59 -6.45
N GLU A 593 32.37 20.30 -7.17
CA GLU A 593 30.96 20.47 -6.84
C GLU A 593 30.23 19.14 -7.09
N ASN A 594 30.08 18.29 -6.07
CA ASN A 594 29.07 17.22 -6.01
C ASN A 594 29.16 16.47 -4.66
N GLU A 595 28.73 17.06 -3.54
CA GLU A 595 28.37 16.33 -2.32
C GLU A 595 27.77 17.29 -1.25
N GLU A 596 26.64 17.93 -1.57
CA GLU A 596 25.81 18.60 -0.54
C GLU A 596 24.35 18.24 -0.76
N ASP A 597 23.91 17.10 -0.20
CA ASP A 597 22.48 16.82 0.05
C ASP A 597 22.20 15.63 0.99
N GLU A 598 23.09 15.30 1.93
CA GLU A 598 22.85 14.21 2.90
C GLU A 598 22.46 14.67 4.33
N GLU A 599 22.61 15.95 4.70
CA GLU A 599 22.33 16.40 6.08
C GLU A 599 20.87 16.83 6.35
N ALA A 600 20.08 17.14 5.32
CA ALA A 600 18.65 17.43 5.46
C ALA A 600 17.76 16.17 5.67
N SER A 601 18.33 14.97 5.50
CA SER A 601 17.61 13.68 5.62
C SER A 601 17.42 13.19 7.06
N LEU A 602 18.05 13.80 8.06
CA LEU A 602 17.97 13.33 9.46
C LEU A 602 16.61 13.61 10.13
N ILE A 603 15.89 14.65 9.71
CA ILE A 603 14.56 15.00 10.28
C ILE A 603 13.46 14.05 9.76
N PHE A 604 13.59 13.54 8.54
CA PHE A 604 12.68 12.52 7.98
C PHE A 604 13.00 11.09 8.46
N ALA A 605 14.25 10.80 8.83
CA ALA A 605 14.66 9.49 9.32
C ALA A 605 14.01 9.09 10.66
N VAL A 606 13.72 10.06 11.55
CA VAL A 606 13.06 9.80 12.86
C VAL A 606 11.60 9.33 12.68
N SER A 607 10.93 9.79 11.63
CA SER A 607 9.57 9.37 11.24
C SER A 607 9.55 7.91 10.74
N ARG A 608 10.53 7.52 9.92
CA ARG A 608 10.69 6.13 9.42
C ARG A 608 11.15 5.14 10.49
N PHE A 609 12.03 5.55 11.41
CA PHE A 609 12.55 4.70 12.48
C PHE A 609 11.47 4.31 13.52
N LEU A 610 10.37 5.07 13.59
CA LEU A 610 9.23 4.81 14.48
C LEU A 610 8.06 4.05 13.80
N GLY A 611 8.21 3.63 12.53
CA GLY A 611 7.22 2.78 11.85
C GLY A 611 5.91 3.50 11.48
N TRP A 612 5.96 4.78 11.08
CA TRP A 612 4.77 5.58 10.81
C TRP A 612 4.21 5.40 9.39
N PRO A 613 2.87 5.34 9.21
CA PRO A 613 2.23 5.47 7.90
C PRO A 613 2.04 6.95 7.55
N THR A 614 2.58 7.40 6.41
CA THR A 614 2.26 8.69 5.79
C THR A 614 0.95 8.54 5.02
N GLY A 615 -0.12 9.17 5.51
CA GLY A 615 -1.41 9.22 4.81
C GLY A 615 -1.43 10.33 3.76
N PHE A 616 -1.80 10.00 2.54
CA PHE A 616 -2.19 10.95 1.50
C PHE A 616 -3.50 11.64 1.91
N ALA A 617 -3.56 12.96 1.78
CA ALA A 617 -4.77 13.75 1.94
C ALA A 617 -5.39 14.00 0.56
N GLY A 618 -6.49 13.32 0.24
CA GLY A 618 -7.40 13.71 -0.84
C GLY A 618 -8.34 14.79 -0.35
N SER A 619 -8.45 15.88 -1.09
CA SER A 619 -9.40 16.97 -0.85
C SER A 619 -10.76 16.63 -1.47
N HIS A 620 -11.81 16.56 -0.66
CA HIS A 620 -13.19 16.58 -1.14
C HIS A 620 -13.92 17.73 -0.45
N ASP A 621 -14.36 18.71 -1.23
CA ASP A 621 -15.35 19.72 -0.86
C ASP A 621 -16.63 19.43 -1.67
N GLY A 622 -17.75 19.19 -0.99
CA GLY A 622 -19.06 18.99 -1.63
C GLY A 622 -20.18 19.12 -0.58
N PRO A 623 -21.25 19.91 -0.82
CA PRO A 623 -22.26 20.18 0.20
C PRO A 623 -23.50 19.29 0.01
N TRP A 624 -23.89 18.50 1.01
CA TRP A 624 -25.22 17.90 1.05
C TRP A 624 -25.85 17.95 2.45
N ALA A 625 -27.08 18.43 2.47
CA ALA A 625 -27.94 18.59 3.64
C ALA A 625 -28.79 17.34 3.88
N ASN A 626 -29.08 17.07 5.16
CA ASN A 626 -29.86 15.93 5.64
C ASN A 626 -31.32 15.94 5.15
N GLY A 627 -31.73 14.89 4.45
CA GLY A 627 -33.14 14.50 4.27
C GLY A 627 -33.37 13.12 4.87
N SER A 628 -34.22 13.02 5.90
CA SER A 628 -34.63 11.74 6.48
C SER A 628 -35.57 11.01 5.53
N ILE A 629 -35.17 9.83 5.02
CA ILE A 629 -36.05 8.94 4.26
C ILE A 629 -36.47 7.77 5.16
N SER A 630 -37.77 7.52 5.17
CA SER A 630 -38.49 6.49 5.92
C SER A 630 -38.15 5.07 5.45
N THR A 631 -37.87 4.18 6.40
CA THR A 631 -37.52 2.76 6.21
C THR A 631 -38.75 1.91 5.90
N SER A 632 -38.89 1.42 4.65
CA SER A 632 -39.83 0.33 4.32
C SER A 632 -39.48 -0.48 3.05
N HIS A 633 -38.20 -0.58 2.65
CA HIS A 633 -37.77 -1.31 1.44
C HIS A 633 -36.70 -2.40 1.61
N GLU A 634 -36.29 -2.75 2.83
CA GLU A 634 -35.10 -3.61 3.08
C GLU A 634 -35.28 -5.13 2.83
N ILE A 635 -36.45 -5.63 2.43
CA ILE A 635 -36.68 -7.09 2.39
C ILE A 635 -36.59 -7.72 0.99
N ARG A 636 -36.65 -6.95 -0.11
CA ARG A 636 -36.75 -7.55 -1.47
C ARG A 636 -35.42 -7.81 -2.19
N VAL A 637 -34.29 -7.31 -1.70
CA VAL A 637 -32.99 -7.46 -2.39
C VAL A 637 -32.33 -8.82 -2.11
N PHE A 638 -32.71 -9.51 -1.03
CA PHE A 638 -32.08 -10.77 -0.62
C PHE A 638 -32.48 -12.02 -1.42
N GLU A 639 -33.65 -12.03 -2.06
CA GLU A 639 -34.14 -13.23 -2.76
C GLU A 639 -33.36 -13.59 -4.03
N LYS A 640 -32.64 -12.64 -4.64
CA LYS A 640 -31.89 -12.90 -5.89
C LYS A 640 -30.44 -13.39 -5.70
N LEU A 641 -29.83 -13.19 -4.54
CA LEU A 641 -28.43 -13.59 -4.27
C LEU A 641 -28.30 -14.91 -3.50
N THR A 642 -29.36 -15.31 -2.78
CA THR A 642 -29.36 -16.49 -1.89
C THR A 642 -29.26 -17.85 -2.61
N PRO A 643 -29.81 -18.08 -3.83
CA PRO A 643 -29.80 -19.42 -4.44
C PRO A 643 -28.38 -19.93 -4.77
N ARG A 644 -27.44 -19.06 -5.12
CA ARG A 644 -26.06 -19.46 -5.47
C ARG A 644 -25.12 -19.65 -4.27
N LEU A 645 -25.50 -19.14 -3.09
CA LEU A 645 -24.69 -19.28 -1.87
C LEU A 645 -24.98 -20.58 -1.11
N ASN A 646 -26.16 -21.19 -1.31
CA ASN A 646 -26.54 -22.45 -0.66
C ASN A 646 -26.07 -23.72 -1.42
N GLU A 647 -25.60 -23.60 -2.67
CA GLU A 647 -25.15 -24.74 -3.47
C GLU A 647 -23.74 -25.25 -3.12
N PHE A 648 -23.02 -24.58 -2.21
CA PHE A 648 -21.71 -25.02 -1.71
C PHE A 648 -21.67 -25.04 -0.17
N ASN A 649 -22.45 -25.93 0.44
CA ASN A 649 -22.24 -26.33 1.83
C ASN A 649 -21.62 -27.75 1.85
N PRO A 650 -20.30 -27.92 2.06
CA PRO A 650 -19.66 -29.24 2.03
C PRO A 650 -19.85 -30.03 3.33
N PHE A 651 -20.90 -29.75 4.11
CA PHE A 651 -21.20 -30.43 5.37
C PHE A 651 -22.47 -31.27 5.27
N ASP A 652 -22.44 -32.28 4.41
CA ASP A 652 -23.28 -33.47 4.55
C ASP A 652 -22.38 -34.70 4.56
N SER A 653 -21.72 -34.92 5.71
CA SER A 653 -21.22 -36.24 6.06
C SER A 653 -21.32 -36.42 7.58
N PRO A 654 -22.00 -37.46 8.07
CA PRO A 654 -22.26 -37.61 9.50
C PRO A 654 -21.04 -38.23 10.17
N LEU A 655 -20.26 -37.42 10.90
CA LEU A 655 -19.41 -37.94 11.97
C LEU A 655 -20.21 -37.83 13.27
N SER A 656 -20.67 -38.99 13.76
CA SER A 656 -21.28 -39.13 15.07
C SER A 656 -20.26 -38.74 16.14
N ILE A 657 -20.57 -37.71 16.91
CA ILE A 657 -19.98 -37.49 18.23
C ILE A 657 -21.14 -37.60 19.21
N ASP A 658 -21.19 -38.78 19.85
CA ASP A 658 -22.06 -39.05 20.97
C ASP A 658 -21.70 -38.21 22.19
N ASN A 659 -22.75 -37.84 22.92
CA ASN A 659 -22.81 -37.54 24.35
C ASN A 659 -22.05 -36.31 24.88
N HIS A 660 -22.80 -35.24 25.16
CA HIS A 660 -23.01 -34.78 26.55
C HIS A 660 -24.22 -33.84 26.69
N PRO A 661 -25.02 -33.91 27.78
CA PRO A 661 -26.37 -33.35 27.82
C PRO A 661 -26.48 -32.21 28.84
N TRP A 662 -26.56 -30.95 28.41
CA TRP A 662 -27.15 -29.86 29.22
C TRP A 662 -27.67 -28.76 28.30
N LEU A 663 -28.98 -28.71 28.10
CA LEU A 663 -29.75 -27.45 28.06
C LEU A 663 -31.24 -27.76 28.13
N VAL A 664 -31.81 -27.29 29.24
CA VAL A 664 -33.22 -27.24 29.56
C VAL A 664 -33.89 -26.20 28.66
N SER A 665 -35.01 -26.59 28.07
CA SER A 665 -35.96 -25.73 27.36
C SER A 665 -36.57 -24.68 28.29
N VAL A 666 -36.63 -23.43 27.85
CA VAL A 666 -37.69 -22.49 28.26
C VAL A 666 -38.12 -21.71 27.01
N ASN A 667 -39.45 -21.64 26.86
CA ASN A 667 -40.25 -21.03 25.78
C ASN A 667 -39.88 -19.58 25.45
#